data_AF-A0A0Q4RRT5-F1
#
_entry.id   AF-A0A0Q4RRT5-F1
#
_cell.length_a   1.000
_cell.length_b   1.000
_cell.length_c   1.000
_cell.angle_alpha   90.00
_cell.angle_beta   90.00
_cell.angle_gamma   90.00
#
_symmetry.space_group_name_H-M   'P 1'
#
loop_
_entity.id
_entity.type
_entity.pdbx_description
1 polymer ?
#
loop_
_entity_poly.entity_id
_entity_poly.type
_entity_poly.pdbx_seq_one_letter_code
_entity_poly.pdbx_strand_id
1 'polypeptide(L)'
;MRVATWNINNVIKRVDLLVDWLQRAQPDVVALQELKCSTADFPTAALEAAGYRCAVAGQRTWNGVALLCRDHEPLTVVTALPGDPSDKQARYIEAAINGVLFACLYLPNGNPQPGPKFDYKLRWFERMTLRAQELLDSGYPVVLMGDWNVVPTDADIYKPDTWRDNALLQPGPRAAYAQVLAQGWTDALAKVHRKGVPFTFWDYRRKRWERDAGLRIDHILASPSFKVVDAGVDRDERAREGASDHAPVWAELSLAKAPAKRKAAGLPATPTRPRTAKTAAAATSAIDAPPAPTTDPLSRYNAKRDFKKTAEPAGVVPARRRSTQSAPPEALHFVVQKHWASRLHYDFRLELDGVMVSWAVPKGPSYDPATKSMAIHVEDHPIDYNTFEGTIPKGEYGAGTVIIWDRGTWEPVGDAREGLAKGKVIFKLHGQKLAGLWELVRISKPGEKKQDQWMLFKKRGDAWARPRSDYDVITALPDSVVDKPLGLIEEREPRSKASPLRRAAGGGTDALQAARKARLPARLEPQLATLVSAVPEGDWVVETKFDGYRVLARVEGDSVRIFTRNGNDWTAKLQSIADAVAELGLTSAWLDGEIVVLNDAGIPDFNRLQNSIDSAHTRDIVFFVFDVPFLGGMDLRAVPLVDRRAVLQQLLGERHSDTVRFSDAFDVAPAQLLGAACQMGLEGVLAKRSDAPYVSGRTETWVKLKCQHRQEFVVLGFTDRSNAAKEVGSLLLGYHEDGQLHHAGSVGTGWDSAAGRELHSKLAKLEVATPPVSVDEVKPGRWSKRRAGSERWVKPTLVVEVAFGEWTPDRRIRHAVFRGIRTDKPASAIVRERPKAQVAAAAHAAEPQRRSQAHAVKITHPDRVIDPTTGLRKMDLVHYYESIAEWMLPHLKNRPASLVRAPIGITGQLFFQKHPDSKMPGMKELDPALWPDHAALLAVDSLEALISAAQMNVVEFHTWNSKIARIDQPDRLILDLDPGEGVTWPMLQEAAELTRVMLTELGLESWLKTSGGKGLHVVVPITPKLHYDEVKAFSQAVVQHMAKVIPSKFVAVMGGKNRVGKIFIDYLRNGHGQTTACAFSARSRPGMGVSMPVAWEQLRELKGGAHWTIATAREYLSFQKDDPWKDYWKKRQSIRQGIKLLA
;
A
#
# COMPACT_ATOMS: atom_id res chain seq x y z
N MET A 1 19.50 25.13 13.40
CA MET A 1 18.12 25.40 12.96
C MET A 1 17.28 25.67 14.18
N ARG A 2 16.45 26.70 14.16
CA ARG A 2 15.45 26.99 15.19
C ARG A 2 14.11 26.46 14.73
N VAL A 3 13.49 25.61 15.55
CA VAL A 3 12.20 25.00 15.25
C VAL A 3 11.20 25.36 16.34
N ALA A 4 9.92 25.42 16.02
CA ALA A 4 8.90 25.78 16.99
C ALA A 4 7.59 25.01 16.79
N THR A 5 6.79 24.91 17.84
CA THR A 5 5.41 24.44 17.78
C THR A 5 4.48 25.38 18.54
N TRP A 6 3.28 25.59 17.99
CA TRP A 6 2.27 26.44 18.60
C TRP A 6 0.86 25.95 18.26
N ASN A 7 0.13 25.49 19.27
CA ASN A 7 -1.31 25.34 19.16
C ASN A 7 -1.94 26.75 19.11
N ILE A 8 -2.30 27.20 17.92
CA ILE A 8 -2.78 28.57 17.65
C ILE A 8 -4.29 28.71 17.92
N ASN A 9 -5.00 27.59 18.08
CA ASN A 9 -6.41 27.54 18.47
C ASN A 9 -7.33 28.45 17.62
N ASN A 10 -7.45 28.22 16.32
CA ASN A 10 -8.06 29.11 15.29
C ASN A 10 -7.05 30.09 14.69
N VAL A 11 -6.42 29.66 13.60
CA VAL A 11 -5.39 30.43 12.89
C VAL A 11 -5.95 31.69 12.23
N ILE A 12 -7.19 31.63 11.69
CA ILE A 12 -7.80 32.78 11.00
C ILE A 12 -7.98 33.95 11.99
N LYS A 13 -8.43 33.66 13.22
CA LYS A 13 -8.63 34.68 14.25
C LYS A 13 -7.33 35.27 14.80
N ARG A 14 -6.20 34.61 14.62
CA ARG A 14 -4.90 34.96 15.24
C ARG A 14 -3.77 35.09 14.23
N VAL A 15 -4.11 35.25 12.95
CA VAL A 15 -3.11 35.33 11.88
C VAL A 15 -2.16 36.52 12.11
N ASP A 16 -2.67 37.65 12.58
CA ASP A 16 -1.86 38.84 12.85
C ASP A 16 -0.87 38.62 14.00
N LEU A 17 -1.30 37.95 15.09
CA LEU A 17 -0.42 37.58 16.20
C LEU A 17 0.66 36.59 15.74
N LEU A 18 0.28 35.63 14.88
CA LEU A 18 1.20 34.67 14.32
C LEU A 18 2.24 35.34 13.40
N VAL A 19 1.80 36.19 12.47
CA VAL A 19 2.68 36.90 11.53
C VAL A 19 3.66 37.81 12.29
N ASP A 20 3.18 38.59 13.27
CA ASP A 20 4.03 39.44 14.11
C ASP A 20 5.07 38.62 14.88
N TRP A 21 4.69 37.47 15.45
CA TRP A 21 5.64 36.58 16.12
C TRP A 21 6.65 35.97 15.12
N LEU A 22 6.22 35.51 13.95
CA LEU A 22 7.10 34.95 12.92
C LEU A 22 8.14 35.96 12.42
N GLN A 23 7.78 37.24 12.32
CA GLN A 23 8.68 38.32 11.92
C GLN A 23 9.77 38.60 12.96
N ARG A 24 9.44 38.50 14.26
CA ARG A 24 10.37 38.73 15.38
C ARG A 24 11.23 37.50 15.70
N ALA A 25 10.59 36.33 15.85
CA ALA A 25 11.23 35.11 16.32
C ALA A 25 11.94 34.34 15.21
N GLN A 26 11.50 34.50 13.96
CA GLN A 26 12.13 33.95 12.76
C GLN A 26 12.55 32.46 12.83
N PRO A 27 11.70 31.54 13.33
CA PRO A 27 12.01 30.11 13.30
C PRO A 27 12.17 29.58 11.86
N ASP A 28 13.04 28.59 11.65
CA ASP A 28 13.20 27.94 10.35
C ASP A 28 11.99 27.06 9.99
N VAL A 29 11.42 26.38 10.98
CA VAL A 29 10.26 25.50 10.83
C VAL A 29 9.29 25.68 12.01
N VAL A 30 7.99 25.78 11.72
CA VAL A 30 6.94 25.91 12.73
C VAL A 30 5.84 24.88 12.51
N ALA A 31 5.47 24.15 13.56
CA ALA A 31 4.30 23.29 13.59
C ALA A 31 3.12 24.02 14.23
N LEU A 32 2.00 24.13 13.53
CA LEU A 32 0.76 24.72 14.03
C LEU A 32 -0.30 23.67 14.28
N GLN A 33 -1.02 23.78 15.40
CA GLN A 33 -2.11 22.88 15.76
C GLN A 33 -3.42 23.63 16.00
N GLU A 34 -4.53 22.87 15.94
CA GLU A 34 -5.89 23.36 16.18
C GLU A 34 -6.25 24.55 15.25
N LEU A 35 -6.04 24.36 13.95
CA LEU A 35 -6.20 25.45 12.97
C LEU A 35 -7.64 26.00 12.86
N LYS A 36 -8.66 25.15 13.07
CA LYS A 36 -10.09 25.48 12.95
C LYS A 36 -10.49 26.11 11.59
N CYS A 37 -9.81 25.71 10.52
CA CYS A 37 -10.09 26.12 9.15
C CYS A 37 -9.84 24.95 8.19
N SER A 38 -10.49 24.95 7.03
CA SER A 38 -10.17 23.97 5.98
C SER A 38 -8.80 24.28 5.36
N THR A 39 -8.19 23.33 4.65
CA THR A 39 -6.94 23.60 3.90
C THR A 39 -7.09 24.77 2.92
N ALA A 40 -8.28 24.95 2.31
CA ALA A 40 -8.53 26.03 1.36
C ALA A 40 -8.70 27.41 2.03
N ASP A 41 -9.17 27.43 3.28
CA ASP A 41 -9.39 28.66 4.06
C ASP A 41 -8.15 29.06 4.88
N PHE A 42 -7.05 28.31 4.79
CA PHE A 42 -5.82 28.59 5.53
C PHE A 42 -5.19 29.89 5.00
N PRO A 43 -4.68 30.80 5.86
CA PRO A 43 -4.21 32.12 5.45
C PRO A 43 -2.80 32.07 4.82
N THR A 44 -2.61 31.23 3.79
CA THR A 44 -1.33 31.01 3.12
C THR A 44 -0.71 32.31 2.63
N ALA A 45 -1.48 33.19 1.97
CA ALA A 45 -0.96 34.44 1.42
C ALA A 45 -0.33 35.37 2.48
N ALA A 46 -0.91 35.46 3.68
CA ALA A 46 -0.37 36.28 4.76
C ALA A 46 0.95 35.70 5.30
N LEU A 47 1.07 34.38 5.37
CA LEU A 47 2.26 33.68 5.84
C LEU A 47 3.38 33.68 4.79
N GLU A 48 3.02 33.58 3.51
CA GLU A 48 3.96 33.74 2.40
C GLU A 48 4.52 35.16 2.34
N ALA A 49 3.69 36.17 2.57
CA ALA A 49 4.14 37.55 2.71
C ALA A 49 5.09 37.75 3.90
N ALA A 50 4.98 36.90 4.94
CA ALA A 50 5.91 36.85 6.07
C ALA A 50 7.16 35.98 5.81
N GLY A 51 7.31 35.40 4.61
CA GLY A 51 8.46 34.59 4.21
C GLY A 51 8.34 33.08 4.44
N TYR A 52 7.13 32.57 4.71
CA TYR A 52 6.91 31.16 5.04
C TYR A 52 6.06 30.44 3.99
N ARG A 53 6.53 29.26 3.56
CA ARG A 53 5.76 28.29 2.78
C ARG A 53 5.08 27.29 3.69
N CYS A 54 3.95 26.73 3.25
CA CYS A 54 3.02 26.03 4.14
C CYS A 54 2.63 24.65 3.58
N ALA A 55 2.77 23.60 4.39
CA ALA A 55 2.11 22.32 4.19
C ALA A 55 0.96 22.18 5.19
N VAL A 56 -0.26 21.92 4.72
CA VAL A 56 -1.48 22.07 5.54
C VAL A 56 -2.43 20.89 5.41
N ALA A 57 -2.84 20.34 6.54
CA ALA A 57 -3.98 19.43 6.66
C ALA A 57 -5.04 20.10 7.54
N GLY A 58 -5.99 20.82 6.93
CA GLY A 58 -6.98 21.63 7.64
C GLY A 58 -8.32 20.93 7.89
N GLN A 59 -8.99 21.28 8.98
CA GLN A 59 -10.37 20.89 9.28
C GLN A 59 -11.12 22.04 9.99
N ARG A 60 -12.34 22.37 9.53
CA ARG A 60 -13.07 23.60 9.92
C ARG A 60 -13.39 23.77 11.41
N THR A 61 -13.41 22.69 12.19
CA THR A 61 -13.93 22.73 13.57
C THR A 61 -12.82 22.63 14.59
N TRP A 62 -12.52 21.43 15.06
CA TRP A 62 -11.72 21.19 16.26
C TRP A 62 -10.30 20.74 15.98
N ASN A 63 -9.93 20.56 14.71
CA ASN A 63 -8.65 19.98 14.31
C ASN A 63 -7.95 20.86 13.28
N GLY A 64 -6.91 20.32 12.67
CA GLY A 64 -6.07 20.96 11.68
C GLY A 64 -4.65 21.03 12.18
N VAL A 65 -3.71 20.74 11.28
CA VAL A 65 -2.28 20.87 11.52
C VAL A 65 -1.59 21.46 10.30
N ALA A 66 -0.51 22.21 10.51
CA ALA A 66 0.33 22.74 9.44
C ALA A 66 1.81 22.74 9.82
N LEU A 67 2.66 22.64 8.80
CA LEU A 67 4.09 22.90 8.88
C LEU A 67 4.41 24.14 8.04
N LEU A 68 4.97 25.15 8.69
CA LEU A 68 5.49 26.34 8.04
C LEU A 68 7.01 26.20 7.92
N CYS A 69 7.56 26.57 6.77
CA CYS A 69 8.99 26.63 6.58
C CYS A 69 9.40 27.97 5.98
N ARG A 70 10.44 28.56 6.57
CA ARG A 70 11.06 29.75 6.05
C ARG A 70 11.96 29.40 4.86
N ASP A 71 11.86 30.17 3.78
CA ASP A 71 12.74 30.12 2.60
C ASP A 71 12.77 28.79 1.79
N HIS A 72 12.02 27.75 2.19
CA HIS A 72 11.94 26.46 1.48
C HIS A 72 10.52 25.94 1.33
N GLU A 73 10.23 25.25 0.23
CA GLU A 73 8.95 24.58 0.00
C GLU A 73 8.89 23.25 0.78
N PRO A 74 7.92 23.07 1.70
CA PRO A 74 7.77 21.81 2.42
C PRO A 74 7.20 20.72 1.51
N LEU A 75 7.96 19.64 1.31
CA LEU A 75 7.51 18.48 0.53
C LEU A 75 6.67 17.57 1.42
N THR A 76 5.35 17.70 1.32
CA THR A 76 4.40 16.88 2.11
C THR A 76 4.60 15.40 1.84
N VAL A 77 4.81 14.62 2.91
CA VAL A 77 5.00 13.16 2.87
C VAL A 77 3.68 12.44 3.15
N VAL A 78 3.00 12.81 4.24
CA VAL A 78 1.66 12.30 4.60
C VAL A 78 0.85 13.40 5.30
N THR A 79 -0.48 13.36 5.19
CA THR A 79 -1.41 14.33 5.80
C THR A 79 -2.34 13.71 6.85
N ALA A 80 -2.05 12.47 7.27
CA ALA A 80 -2.74 11.75 8.33
C ALA A 80 -1.81 10.72 8.98
N LEU A 81 -2.07 10.36 10.24
CA LEU A 81 -1.28 9.36 10.97
C LEU A 81 -1.58 7.96 10.41
N PRO A 82 -0.58 7.21 9.91
CA PRO A 82 -0.79 5.86 9.36
C PRO A 82 -1.36 4.87 10.39
N GLY A 83 -1.97 3.79 9.92
CA GLY A 83 -2.43 2.67 10.75
C GLY A 83 -3.93 2.63 11.09
N ASP A 84 -4.74 3.60 10.66
CA ASP A 84 -6.21 3.51 10.73
C ASP A 84 -6.89 4.33 9.60
N PRO A 85 -7.33 3.70 8.50
CA PRO A 85 -7.99 4.39 7.38
C PRO A 85 -9.35 5.02 7.74
N SER A 86 -9.96 4.64 8.88
CA SER A 86 -11.22 5.19 9.36
C SER A 86 -11.05 6.53 10.09
N ASP A 87 -9.83 6.84 10.53
CA ASP A 87 -9.53 8.12 11.17
C ASP A 87 -9.48 9.25 10.13
N LYS A 88 -10.53 10.07 10.11
CA LYS A 88 -10.65 11.23 9.21
C LYS A 88 -10.24 12.55 9.86
N GLN A 89 -9.70 12.53 11.08
CA GLN A 89 -9.36 13.76 11.80
C GLN A 89 -8.00 14.31 11.34
N ALA A 90 -7.96 15.56 10.90
CA ALA A 90 -6.72 16.23 10.47
C ALA A 90 -5.85 16.60 11.67
N ARG A 91 -5.16 15.62 12.24
CA ARG A 91 -4.38 15.71 13.48
C ARG A 91 -2.89 15.46 13.28
N TYR A 92 -2.45 15.17 12.06
CA TYR A 92 -1.08 14.76 11.79
C TYR A 92 -0.66 15.13 10.38
N ILE A 93 0.54 15.66 10.21
CA ILE A 93 1.15 15.93 8.90
C ILE A 93 2.66 15.74 9.00
N GLU A 94 3.26 15.20 7.95
CA GLU A 94 4.71 15.11 7.79
C GLU A 94 5.15 15.83 6.52
N ALA A 95 6.29 16.52 6.58
CA ALA A 95 6.93 17.09 5.41
C ALA A 95 8.45 16.93 5.50
N ALA A 96 9.08 16.69 4.34
CA ALA A 96 10.52 16.77 4.18
C ALA A 96 10.91 18.22 3.90
N ILE A 97 11.78 18.78 4.74
CA ILE A 97 12.25 20.16 4.66
C ILE A 97 13.77 20.12 4.81
N ASN A 98 14.49 20.54 3.77
CA ASN A 98 15.95 20.63 3.75
C ASN A 98 16.68 19.35 4.26
N GLY A 99 16.23 18.18 3.81
CA GLY A 99 16.82 16.88 4.18
C GLY A 99 16.47 16.38 5.59
N VAL A 100 15.54 17.03 6.29
CA VAL A 100 15.02 16.65 7.60
C VAL A 100 13.52 16.33 7.47
N LEU A 101 13.06 15.28 8.15
CA LEU A 101 11.64 14.98 8.25
C LEU A 101 11.05 15.68 9.48
N PHE A 102 10.02 16.48 9.27
CA PHE A 102 9.26 17.13 10.33
C PHE A 102 7.87 16.52 10.41
N ALA A 103 7.44 16.19 11.62
CA ALA A 103 6.06 15.77 11.89
C ALA A 103 5.39 16.76 12.83
N CYS A 104 4.24 17.29 12.41
CA CYS A 104 3.35 18.10 13.25
C CYS A 104 2.17 17.24 13.70
N LEU A 105 1.89 17.22 15.01
CA LEU A 105 0.80 16.42 15.59
C LEU A 105 -0.10 17.21 16.55
N TYR A 106 -1.37 16.85 16.57
CA TYR A 106 -2.39 17.34 17.50
C TYR A 106 -3.13 16.16 18.13
N LEU A 107 -2.53 15.61 19.18
CA LEU A 107 -2.98 14.37 19.81
C LEU A 107 -4.38 14.55 20.44
N PRO A 108 -5.30 13.58 20.34
CA PRO A 108 -6.64 13.73 20.91
C PRO A 108 -6.64 13.99 22.43
N ASN A 109 -7.42 14.98 22.88
CA ASN A 109 -7.53 15.34 24.31
C ASN A 109 -7.98 14.17 25.20
N GLY A 110 -9.01 13.44 24.78
CA GLY A 110 -9.47 12.19 25.38
C GLY A 110 -10.49 12.30 26.52
N ASN A 111 -10.93 13.50 26.93
CA ASN A 111 -11.95 13.64 27.98
C ASN A 111 -13.39 13.37 27.45
N PRO A 112 -14.29 12.78 28.27
CA PRO A 112 -14.06 12.26 29.62
C PRO A 112 -13.33 10.90 29.62
N GLN A 113 -12.73 10.57 30.77
CA GLN A 113 -12.09 9.28 31.07
C GLN A 113 -12.80 8.62 32.27
N PRO A 114 -13.15 7.31 32.21
CA PRO A 114 -13.18 6.43 31.04
C PRO A 114 -14.19 6.82 29.98
N GLY A 115 -13.94 6.40 28.74
CA GLY A 115 -14.93 6.51 27.67
C GLY A 115 -14.35 6.41 26.26
N PRO A 116 -15.22 6.38 25.23
CA PRO A 116 -14.81 6.16 23.84
C PRO A 116 -13.79 7.17 23.31
N LYS A 117 -13.82 8.41 23.83
CA LYS A 117 -12.84 9.46 23.48
C LYS A 117 -11.46 9.17 24.05
N PHE A 118 -11.38 8.62 25.26
CA PHE A 118 -10.12 8.20 25.85
C PHE A 118 -9.57 6.94 25.18
N ASP A 119 -10.42 5.97 24.85
CA ASP A 119 -10.00 4.78 24.10
C ASP A 119 -9.45 5.19 22.72
N TYR A 120 -10.09 6.16 22.06
CA TYR A 120 -9.57 6.75 20.83
C TYR A 120 -8.21 7.43 21.04
N LYS A 121 -8.03 8.19 22.13
CA LYS A 121 -6.74 8.78 22.50
C LYS A 121 -5.64 7.73 22.64
N LEU A 122 -5.90 6.64 23.37
CA LEU A 122 -4.93 5.57 23.57
C LEU A 122 -4.55 4.88 22.25
N ARG A 123 -5.53 4.52 21.42
CA ARG A 123 -5.26 3.94 20.08
C ARG A 123 -4.52 4.89 19.16
N TRP A 124 -4.81 6.20 19.24
CA TRP A 124 -4.08 7.21 18.49
C TRP A 124 -2.61 7.27 18.97
N PHE A 125 -2.37 7.22 20.28
CA PHE A 125 -1.03 7.18 20.87
C PHE A 125 -0.27 5.92 20.45
N GLU A 126 -0.89 4.74 20.47
CA GLU A 126 -0.26 3.49 20.02
C GLU A 126 0.25 3.59 18.57
N ARG A 127 -0.57 4.14 17.66
CA ARG A 127 -0.16 4.43 16.29
C ARG A 127 0.99 5.44 16.23
N MET A 128 0.95 6.48 17.05
CA MET A 128 2.02 7.47 17.11
C MET A 128 3.33 6.86 17.62
N THR A 129 3.28 5.95 18.59
CA THR A 129 4.46 5.22 19.10
C THR A 129 5.07 4.34 18.03
N LEU A 130 4.26 3.63 17.24
CA LEU A 130 4.75 2.84 16.10
C LEU A 130 5.36 3.73 15.03
N ARG A 131 4.67 4.83 14.67
CA ARG A 131 5.17 5.76 13.66
C ARG A 131 6.47 6.45 14.07
N ALA A 132 6.59 6.81 15.35
CA ALA A 132 7.82 7.37 15.90
C ALA A 132 9.00 6.39 15.77
N GLN A 133 8.78 5.08 15.97
CA GLN A 133 9.82 4.07 15.77
C GLN A 133 10.19 3.93 14.29
N GLU A 134 9.22 3.87 13.38
CA GLU A 134 9.46 3.81 11.94
C GLU A 134 10.28 5.02 11.45
N LEU A 135 9.96 6.20 11.98
CA LEU A 135 10.67 7.44 11.64
C LEU A 135 12.13 7.39 12.14
N LEU A 136 12.42 6.84 13.32
CA LEU A 136 13.80 6.59 13.76
C LEU A 136 14.50 5.56 12.86
N ASP A 137 13.83 4.46 12.55
CA ASP A 137 14.38 3.36 11.76
C ASP A 137 14.64 3.75 10.29
N SER A 138 14.01 4.84 9.82
CA SER A 138 14.24 5.42 8.49
C SER A 138 15.69 5.89 8.29
N GLY A 139 16.40 6.21 9.38
CA GLY A 139 17.76 6.73 9.36
C GLY A 139 17.89 8.21 8.95
N TYR A 140 16.79 8.89 8.62
CA TYR A 140 16.80 10.33 8.37
C TYR A 140 16.83 11.13 9.68
N PRO A 141 17.36 12.37 9.70
CA PRO A 141 17.12 13.29 10.80
C PRO A 141 15.63 13.62 10.89
N VAL A 142 15.02 13.40 12.06
CA VAL A 142 13.59 13.63 12.29
C VAL A 142 13.35 14.50 13.53
N VAL A 143 12.31 15.34 13.46
CA VAL A 143 11.77 16.09 14.61
C VAL A 143 10.25 15.90 14.68
N LEU A 144 9.75 15.45 15.83
CA LEU A 144 8.31 15.38 16.13
C LEU A 144 7.93 16.56 17.00
N MET A 145 6.91 17.31 16.64
CA MET A 145 6.52 18.51 17.37
C MET A 145 5.01 18.73 17.33
N GLY A 146 4.45 19.29 18.39
CA GLY A 146 3.01 19.50 18.47
C GLY A 146 2.46 19.58 19.88
N ASP A 147 1.13 19.63 19.95
CA ASP A 147 0.37 19.47 21.19
C ASP A 147 0.08 17.97 21.37
N TRP A 148 0.77 17.38 22.34
CA TRP A 148 0.67 15.96 22.66
C TRP A 148 -0.48 15.66 23.61
N ASN A 149 -1.20 16.67 24.12
CA ASN A 149 -2.31 16.50 25.06
C ASN A 149 -1.99 15.50 26.19
N VAL A 150 -0.76 15.51 26.70
CA VAL A 150 -0.29 14.63 27.78
C VAL A 150 0.60 15.43 28.70
N VAL A 151 0.40 15.27 30.00
CA VAL A 151 1.26 15.85 31.04
C VAL A 151 2.20 14.73 31.50
N PRO A 152 3.49 14.71 31.11
CA PRO A 152 4.33 13.52 31.30
C PRO A 152 4.49 13.10 32.76
N THR A 153 4.69 14.07 33.66
CA THR A 153 4.87 13.85 35.09
C THR A 153 4.16 14.92 35.92
N ASP A 154 4.06 14.73 37.23
CA ASP A 154 3.48 15.75 38.12
C ASP A 154 4.33 17.04 38.20
N ALA A 155 5.59 17.02 37.75
CA ALA A 155 6.42 18.22 37.61
C ALA A 155 5.99 19.12 36.44
N ASP A 156 5.15 18.60 35.53
CA ASP A 156 4.72 19.26 34.30
C ASP A 156 3.35 19.96 34.46
N ILE A 157 2.84 20.08 35.69
CA ILE A 157 1.54 20.69 36.01
C ILE A 157 1.58 21.45 37.34
N TYR A 158 0.97 22.63 37.36
CA TYR A 158 0.66 23.31 38.61
C TYR A 158 -0.50 22.60 39.36
N LYS A 159 -0.20 22.07 40.55
CA LYS A 159 -1.15 21.41 41.48
C LYS A 159 -1.96 20.28 40.83
N PRO A 160 -1.35 19.09 40.65
CA PRO A 160 -1.94 17.98 39.90
C PRO A 160 -3.27 17.44 40.44
N ASP A 161 -3.52 17.61 41.74
CA ASP A 161 -4.72 17.05 42.40
C ASP A 161 -6.03 17.56 41.81
N THR A 162 -6.03 18.75 41.23
CA THR A 162 -7.22 19.33 40.58
C THR A 162 -7.50 18.80 39.17
N TRP A 163 -6.61 17.95 38.63
CA TRP A 163 -6.67 17.39 37.27
C TRP A 163 -6.56 15.86 37.25
N ARG A 164 -6.65 15.18 38.40
CA ARG A 164 -6.47 13.71 38.49
C ARG A 164 -7.48 12.93 37.65
N ASP A 165 -8.68 13.45 37.45
CA ASP A 165 -9.71 12.84 36.61
C ASP A 165 -9.58 13.20 35.12
N ASN A 166 -8.64 14.07 34.77
CA ASN A 166 -8.46 14.51 33.40
C ASN A 166 -7.65 13.48 32.60
N ALA A 167 -8.07 13.20 31.38
CA ALA A 167 -7.41 12.33 30.41
C ALA A 167 -5.92 12.65 30.16
N LEU A 168 -5.47 13.88 30.42
CA LEU A 168 -4.08 14.33 30.22
C LEU A 168 -3.10 13.72 31.24
N LEU A 169 -3.57 13.41 32.45
CA LEU A 169 -2.73 12.94 33.58
C LEU A 169 -2.83 11.43 33.81
N GLN A 170 -3.67 10.74 33.05
CA GLN A 170 -3.94 9.33 33.27
C GLN A 170 -2.69 8.47 33.05
N PRO A 171 -2.56 7.33 33.76
CA PRO A 171 -1.41 6.44 33.60
C PRO A 171 -1.16 6.00 32.15
N GLY A 172 -2.22 5.73 31.39
CA GLY A 172 -2.13 5.25 30.00
C GLY A 172 -1.36 6.21 29.07
N PRO A 173 -1.82 7.46 28.86
CA PRO A 173 -1.11 8.43 28.03
C PRO A 173 0.30 8.76 28.55
N ARG A 174 0.50 8.83 29.87
CA ARG A 174 1.84 9.05 30.47
C ARG A 174 2.81 7.92 30.14
N ALA A 175 2.36 6.66 30.28
CA ALA A 175 3.16 5.50 29.95
C ALA A 175 3.47 5.46 28.44
N ALA A 176 2.50 5.80 27.59
CA ALA A 176 2.70 5.83 26.14
C ALA A 176 3.70 6.92 25.72
N TYR A 177 3.65 8.11 26.33
CA TYR A 177 4.64 9.17 26.09
C TYR A 177 6.04 8.74 26.54
N ALA A 178 6.16 8.13 27.72
CA ALA A 178 7.42 7.58 28.21
C ALA A 178 7.96 6.48 27.29
N GLN A 179 7.09 5.66 26.70
CA GLN A 179 7.47 4.64 25.72
C GLN A 179 8.05 5.25 24.44
N VAL A 180 7.50 6.36 23.94
CA VAL A 180 8.09 7.10 22.82
C VAL A 180 9.50 7.57 23.19
N LEU A 181 9.68 8.23 24.35
CA LEU A 181 11.01 8.67 24.77
C LEU A 181 12.02 7.51 24.92
N ALA A 182 11.56 6.34 25.38
CA ALA A 182 12.40 5.15 25.53
C ALA A 182 12.96 4.62 24.20
N GLN A 183 12.41 5.02 23.04
CA GLN A 183 12.95 4.68 21.72
C GLN A 183 14.24 5.45 21.39
N GLY A 184 14.57 6.49 22.16
CA GLY A 184 15.75 7.33 21.94
C GLY A 184 15.46 8.78 21.52
N TRP A 185 14.19 9.20 21.55
CA TRP A 185 13.81 10.59 21.33
C TRP A 185 14.24 11.50 22.48
N THR A 186 14.74 12.69 22.16
CA THR A 186 15.10 13.71 23.16
C THR A 186 14.02 14.78 23.23
N ASP A 187 13.33 14.90 24.37
CA ASP A 187 12.45 16.05 24.67
C ASP A 187 13.29 17.31 24.91
N ALA A 188 13.18 18.29 24.02
CA ALA A 188 14.02 19.47 24.00
C ALA A 188 13.89 20.34 25.26
N LEU A 189 12.65 20.60 25.72
CA LEU A 189 12.42 21.41 26.92
C LEU A 189 12.94 20.71 28.18
N ALA A 190 12.64 19.42 28.33
CA ALA A 190 13.11 18.64 29.48
C ALA A 190 14.64 18.47 29.50
N LYS A 191 15.26 18.44 28.31
CA LYS A 191 16.72 18.35 28.16
C LYS A 191 17.44 19.60 28.68
N VAL A 192 16.90 20.78 28.40
CA VAL A 192 17.48 22.08 28.76
C VAL A 192 17.12 22.45 30.21
N HIS A 193 15.84 22.31 30.58
CA HIS A 193 15.32 22.72 31.89
C HIS A 193 15.17 21.53 32.84
N ARG A 194 16.27 21.07 33.44
CA ARG A 194 16.24 19.89 34.34
C ARG A 194 15.42 20.08 35.63
N LYS A 195 15.18 21.34 36.04
CA LYS A 195 14.34 21.73 37.19
C LYS A 195 13.51 22.93 36.77
N GLY A 196 12.20 22.89 37.01
CA GLY A 196 11.30 23.99 36.67
C GLY A 196 11.06 24.13 35.17
N VAL A 197 10.71 23.03 34.48
CA VAL A 197 10.36 23.06 33.05
C VAL A 197 9.20 24.04 32.85
N PRO A 198 9.30 25.00 31.91
CA PRO A 198 8.24 25.96 31.68
C PRO A 198 6.94 25.27 31.24
N PHE A 199 5.80 25.80 31.71
CA PHE A 199 4.49 25.42 31.18
C PHE A 199 4.32 25.96 29.75
N THR A 200 3.42 25.33 29.01
CA THR A 200 3.14 25.67 27.60
C THR A 200 1.68 26.06 27.39
N PHE A 201 0.81 25.73 28.36
CA PHE A 201 -0.64 25.95 28.32
C PHE A 201 -1.19 26.53 29.63
N TRP A 202 -2.10 27.50 29.52
CA TRP A 202 -2.85 28.10 30.64
C TRP A 202 -4.32 28.35 30.28
N ASP A 203 -5.22 27.55 30.87
CA ASP A 203 -6.67 27.71 30.75
C ASP A 203 -7.12 29.13 31.16
N TYR A 204 -8.03 29.72 30.39
CA TYR A 204 -8.56 31.08 30.62
C TYR A 204 -9.28 31.25 31.96
N ARG A 205 -9.73 30.17 32.59
CA ARG A 205 -10.49 30.20 33.83
C ARG A 205 -9.58 30.39 35.04
N ARG A 206 -10.13 30.98 36.10
CA ARG A 206 -9.49 31.10 37.43
C ARG A 206 -8.16 31.87 37.42
N LYS A 207 -7.95 32.76 36.45
CA LYS A 207 -6.73 33.59 36.32
C LYS A 207 -5.46 32.75 36.38
N ARG A 208 -5.46 31.61 35.65
CA ARG A 208 -4.33 30.67 35.70
C ARG A 208 -3.07 31.23 35.05
N TRP A 209 -3.21 32.10 34.05
CA TRP A 209 -2.08 32.81 33.46
C TRP A 209 -1.35 33.68 34.49
N GLU A 210 -2.06 34.56 35.19
CA GLU A 210 -1.51 35.53 36.14
C GLU A 210 -0.86 34.86 37.37
N ARG A 211 -1.20 33.60 37.61
CA ARG A 211 -0.68 32.79 38.72
C ARG A 211 0.38 31.78 38.28
N ASP A 212 0.72 31.78 36.99
CA ASP A 212 1.53 30.76 36.34
C ASP A 212 1.07 29.32 36.63
N ALA A 213 -0.24 29.11 36.69
CA ALA A 213 -0.87 27.85 37.06
C ALA A 213 -1.17 26.98 35.82
N GLY A 214 -0.12 26.65 35.07
CA GLY A 214 -0.19 26.01 33.75
C GLY A 214 0.07 24.50 33.71
N LEU A 215 0.15 24.00 32.47
CA LEU A 215 0.49 22.62 32.08
C LEU A 215 1.57 22.65 30.99
N ARG A 216 2.44 21.64 30.95
CA ARG A 216 3.29 21.37 29.80
C ARG A 216 2.72 20.20 29.01
N ILE A 217 2.19 20.52 27.82
CA ILE A 217 1.56 19.56 26.90
C ILE A 217 2.01 19.72 25.44
N ASP A 218 2.75 20.77 25.14
CA ASP A 218 3.38 21.00 23.84
C ASP A 218 4.84 20.55 23.92
N HIS A 219 5.26 19.66 23.03
CA HIS A 219 6.59 19.06 23.09
C HIS A 219 7.26 19.03 21.72
N ILE A 220 8.58 19.22 21.74
CA ILE A 220 9.48 19.03 20.60
C ILE A 220 10.41 17.85 20.94
N LEU A 221 10.27 16.76 20.19
CA LEU A 221 11.09 15.56 20.29
C LEU A 221 12.06 15.49 19.12
N ALA A 222 13.34 15.52 19.42
CA ALA A 222 14.41 15.42 18.42
C ALA A 222 14.98 13.99 18.37
N SER A 223 15.17 13.46 17.17
CA SER A 223 15.84 12.18 16.95
C SER A 223 17.33 12.24 17.38
N PRO A 224 18.00 11.09 17.59
CA PRO A 224 19.43 11.03 17.96
C PRO A 224 20.39 11.73 16.99
N SER A 225 19.94 12.01 15.77
CA SER A 225 20.67 12.77 14.75
C SER A 225 20.84 14.25 15.12
N PHE A 226 20.13 14.75 16.13
CA PHE A 226 20.21 16.13 16.60
C PHE A 226 20.76 16.22 18.02
N LYS A 227 21.56 17.27 18.24
CA LYS A 227 21.86 17.81 19.56
C LYS A 227 20.97 19.03 19.79
N VAL A 228 20.15 18.96 20.84
CA VAL A 228 19.42 20.12 21.37
C VAL A 228 20.44 21.08 21.99
N VAL A 229 20.53 22.28 21.42
CA VAL A 229 21.45 23.35 21.84
C VAL A 229 20.78 24.18 22.94
N ASP A 230 19.56 24.63 22.67
CA ASP A 230 18.74 25.41 23.60
C ASP A 230 17.25 25.14 23.32
N ALA A 231 16.38 25.49 24.27
CA ALA A 231 14.93 25.35 24.15
C ALA A 231 14.20 26.25 25.16
N GLY A 232 13.05 26.78 24.76
CA GLY A 232 12.29 27.72 25.58
C GLY A 232 10.82 27.81 25.18
N VAL A 233 10.11 28.69 25.90
CA VAL A 233 8.70 29.01 25.66
C VAL A 233 8.58 30.51 25.59
N ASP A 234 8.03 31.04 24.50
CA ASP A 234 7.80 32.48 24.32
C ASP A 234 6.51 32.89 25.05
N ARG A 235 6.59 32.83 26.38
CA ARG A 235 5.45 33.00 27.29
C ARG A 235 4.72 34.33 27.10
N ASP A 236 5.42 35.40 26.74
CA ASP A 236 4.83 36.73 26.59
C ASP A 236 3.77 36.77 25.48
N GLU A 237 3.83 35.87 24.49
CA GLU A 237 2.78 35.77 23.47
C GLU A 237 1.43 35.35 24.06
N ARG A 238 1.43 34.56 25.14
CA ARG A 238 0.20 34.20 25.88
C ARG A 238 -0.41 35.38 26.63
N ALA A 239 0.37 36.41 26.96
CA ALA A 239 -0.10 37.59 27.68
C ALA A 239 -0.90 38.55 26.79
N ARG A 240 -0.81 38.40 25.47
CA ARG A 240 -1.41 39.32 24.50
C ARG A 240 -2.93 39.17 24.44
N GLU A 241 -3.61 40.27 24.10
CA GLU A 241 -5.04 40.26 23.89
C GLU A 241 -5.41 39.33 22.73
N GLY A 242 -6.42 38.48 22.93
CA GLY A 242 -6.87 37.52 21.93
C GLY A 242 -5.90 36.34 21.67
N ALA A 243 -4.83 36.18 22.46
CA ALA A 243 -3.85 35.10 22.31
C ALA A 243 -4.46 33.69 22.43
N SER A 244 -3.70 32.68 22.01
CA SER A 244 -4.03 31.28 22.28
C SER A 244 -3.87 30.98 23.78
N ASP A 245 -4.52 29.93 24.29
CA ASP A 245 -4.24 29.38 25.62
C ASP A 245 -2.88 28.69 25.70
N HIS A 246 -2.22 28.48 24.56
CA HIS A 246 -0.86 28.01 24.44
C HIS A 246 0.13 29.12 24.07
N ALA A 247 1.38 29.00 24.52
CA ALA A 247 2.50 29.82 24.08
C ALA A 247 3.39 29.04 23.08
N PRO A 248 4.08 29.71 22.13
CA PRO A 248 5.02 29.05 21.25
C PRO A 248 6.15 28.37 22.03
N VAL A 249 6.39 27.09 21.74
CA VAL A 249 7.52 26.33 22.26
C VAL A 249 8.57 26.26 21.16
N TRP A 250 9.83 26.55 21.46
CA TRP A 250 10.91 26.51 20.47
C TRP A 250 12.12 25.70 20.97
N ALA A 251 12.90 25.21 20.01
CA ALA A 251 14.17 24.54 20.24
C ALA A 251 15.20 24.92 19.17
N GLU A 252 16.44 25.12 19.58
CA GLU A 252 17.59 25.22 18.69
C GLU A 252 18.26 23.86 18.54
N LEU A 253 18.30 23.36 17.31
CA LEU A 253 18.83 22.05 16.97
C LEU A 253 20.06 22.18 16.08
N SER A 254 21.07 21.36 16.39
CA SER A 254 22.26 21.18 15.56
C SER A 254 22.40 19.70 15.19
N LEU A 255 22.77 19.40 13.94
CA LEU A 255 23.05 18.02 13.55
C LEU A 255 24.25 17.49 14.34
N ALA A 256 24.08 16.34 14.99
CA ALA A 256 25.15 15.72 15.75
C ALA A 256 26.24 15.22 14.80
N LYS A 257 27.51 15.56 15.07
CA LYS A 257 28.66 14.90 14.41
C LYS A 257 28.60 13.41 14.77
N ALA A 258 28.71 12.54 13.76
CA ALA A 258 28.74 11.09 13.95
C ALA A 258 29.74 10.70 15.06
N PRO A 259 29.34 9.90 16.07
CA PRO A 259 30.22 9.59 17.18
C PRO A 259 31.40 8.73 16.70
N ALA A 260 32.61 9.17 17.07
CA ALA A 260 33.82 8.38 16.91
C ALA A 260 33.70 7.06 17.69
N LYS A 261 33.98 5.93 17.01
CA LYS A 261 33.93 4.59 17.58
C LYS A 261 34.68 4.52 18.93
N ARG A 262 33.94 4.27 20.02
CA ARG A 262 34.51 3.93 21.33
C ARG A 262 35.20 2.57 21.24
N LYS A 263 36.52 2.57 21.49
CA LYS A 263 37.36 1.38 21.65
C LYS A 263 36.97 0.63 22.93
N ALA A 264 36.75 -0.68 22.84
CA ALA A 264 36.82 -1.57 24.00
C ALA A 264 38.30 -1.81 24.36
N ALA A 265 38.64 -1.64 25.65
CA ALA A 265 39.90 -2.02 26.28
C ALA A 265 39.92 -3.55 26.54
N GLY A 266 40.99 -4.33 26.57
CA GLY A 266 42.44 -4.15 26.38
C GLY A 266 43.18 -5.34 27.03
N LEU A 267 44.30 -5.82 26.42
CA LEU A 267 45.50 -6.48 27.02
C LEU A 267 46.34 -7.18 25.89
N PRO A 268 47.69 -7.28 25.95
CA PRO A 268 48.69 -6.21 26.10
C PRO A 268 49.83 -6.19 25.02
N ALA A 269 50.32 -4.97 24.76
CA ALA A 269 51.71 -4.47 24.64
C ALA A 269 52.84 -5.06 23.74
N THR A 270 53.25 -4.21 22.76
CA THR A 270 54.64 -3.82 22.30
C THR A 270 55.58 -4.84 21.58
N PRO A 271 56.64 -4.42 20.82
CA PRO A 271 57.32 -3.11 20.83
C PRO A 271 57.63 -2.39 19.49
N THR A 272 57.72 -1.06 19.67
CA THR A 272 58.52 0.01 19.05
C THR A 272 59.43 -0.22 17.83
N ARG A 273 59.44 0.80 16.95
CA ARG A 273 60.64 1.26 16.23
C ARG A 273 60.64 2.81 16.08
N PRO A 274 61.82 3.46 16.01
CA PRO A 274 61.96 4.89 16.25
C PRO A 274 61.98 5.76 14.98
N ARG A 275 61.77 7.06 15.23
CA ARG A 275 61.83 8.25 14.36
C ARG A 275 63.16 8.44 13.63
N THR A 276 63.12 9.10 12.47
CA THR A 276 63.73 10.44 12.21
C THR A 276 63.36 10.96 10.80
N ALA A 277 63.75 12.20 10.50
CA ALA A 277 62.99 13.21 9.75
C ALA A 277 63.67 13.72 8.45
N LYS A 278 62.84 14.38 7.61
CA LYS A 278 63.07 15.56 6.73
C LYS A 278 64.11 15.53 5.58
N THR A 279 63.64 15.92 4.39
CA THR A 279 64.03 17.07 3.48
C THR A 279 63.76 16.65 2.01
N ALA A 280 62.91 17.35 1.23
CA ALA A 280 63.06 18.60 0.45
C ALA A 280 63.47 18.39 -1.04
N ALA A 281 62.95 19.30 -1.88
CA ALA A 281 63.30 19.63 -3.27
C ALA A 281 62.47 19.02 -4.43
N ALA A 282 62.09 19.94 -5.33
CA ALA A 282 61.28 19.76 -6.53
C ALA A 282 62.15 19.63 -7.79
N ALA A 283 61.66 18.94 -8.82
CA ALA A 283 62.05 19.12 -10.22
C ALA A 283 60.94 18.62 -11.16
N THR A 284 60.94 19.25 -12.33
CA THR A 284 59.93 19.37 -13.38
C THR A 284 59.87 18.22 -14.41
N SER A 285 58.78 18.26 -15.19
CA SER A 285 58.60 17.86 -16.61
C SER A 285 58.56 16.37 -17.01
N ALA A 286 57.33 15.95 -17.31
CA ALA A 286 56.81 15.44 -18.60
C ALA A 286 57.28 14.08 -19.18
N ILE A 287 56.26 13.39 -19.69
CA ILE A 287 56.20 12.38 -20.76
C ILE A 287 55.90 10.93 -20.30
N ASP A 288 54.79 10.45 -20.89
CA ASP A 288 54.28 9.10 -21.10
C ASP A 288 53.77 8.24 -19.93
N ALA A 289 52.46 7.97 -20.02
CA ALA A 289 51.73 7.03 -19.19
C ALA A 289 52.04 5.57 -19.57
N PRO A 290 52.41 4.70 -18.61
CA PRO A 290 52.32 3.25 -18.75
C PRO A 290 51.01 2.70 -18.12
N PRO A 291 50.53 1.52 -18.55
CA PRO A 291 49.22 0.98 -18.19
C PRO A 291 49.16 0.52 -16.72
N ALA A 292 47.97 0.64 -16.11
CA ALA A 292 47.73 0.26 -14.72
C ALA A 292 47.88 -1.27 -14.48
N PRO A 293 48.43 -1.70 -13.32
CA PRO A 293 48.60 -3.12 -12.99
C PRO A 293 47.28 -3.79 -12.57
N THR A 294 47.10 -5.02 -13.05
CA THR A 294 45.96 -5.92 -12.77
C THR A 294 45.96 -6.43 -11.32
N THR A 295 45.01 -5.96 -10.51
CA THR A 295 44.67 -6.58 -9.21
C THR A 295 43.74 -7.78 -9.42
N ASP A 296 44.05 -8.93 -8.81
CA ASP A 296 43.19 -10.13 -8.78
C ASP A 296 41.77 -9.79 -8.27
N PRO A 297 40.71 -9.96 -9.08
CA PRO A 297 39.33 -9.60 -8.73
C PRO A 297 38.77 -10.41 -7.56
N LEU A 298 39.26 -11.64 -7.31
CA LEU A 298 38.79 -12.52 -6.23
C LEU A 298 39.55 -12.35 -4.91
N SER A 299 40.53 -11.44 -4.87
CA SER A 299 41.37 -11.23 -3.68
C SER A 299 40.54 -10.86 -2.42
N ARG A 300 39.49 -10.03 -2.57
CA ARG A 300 38.57 -9.69 -1.47
C ARG A 300 37.66 -10.84 -1.06
N TYR A 301 37.30 -11.73 -1.99
CA TYR A 301 36.51 -12.92 -1.71
C TYR A 301 37.33 -13.89 -0.84
N ASN A 302 38.52 -14.26 -1.31
CA ASN A 302 39.43 -15.17 -0.63
C ASN A 302 39.85 -14.67 0.77
N ALA A 303 40.12 -13.37 0.93
CA ALA A 303 40.53 -12.79 2.21
C ALA A 303 39.42 -12.83 3.30
N LYS A 304 38.15 -13.01 2.93
CA LYS A 304 37.01 -13.00 3.85
C LYS A 304 36.60 -14.39 4.34
N ARG A 305 37.15 -15.48 3.80
CA ARG A 305 36.75 -16.86 4.11
C ARG A 305 37.90 -17.65 4.72
N ASP A 306 37.56 -18.54 5.64
CA ASP A 306 38.43 -19.63 6.08
C ASP A 306 37.93 -20.94 5.48
N PHE A 307 38.52 -21.35 4.35
CA PHE A 307 38.13 -22.57 3.60
C PHE A 307 38.41 -23.87 4.35
N LYS A 308 39.01 -23.82 5.55
CA LYS A 308 39.08 -24.98 6.45
C LYS A 308 37.79 -25.18 7.26
N LYS A 309 36.93 -24.17 7.33
CA LYS A 309 35.71 -24.15 8.14
C LYS A 309 34.44 -24.03 7.31
N THR A 310 34.48 -23.24 6.24
CA THR A 310 33.34 -23.13 5.31
C THR A 310 33.44 -24.17 4.20
N ALA A 311 32.29 -24.65 3.72
CA ALA A 311 32.20 -25.52 2.54
C ALA A 311 32.13 -24.73 1.23
N GLU A 312 32.28 -23.40 1.28
CA GLU A 312 32.36 -22.54 0.11
C GLU A 312 33.62 -22.83 -0.74
N PRO A 313 33.56 -22.75 -2.08
CA PRO A 313 34.70 -22.98 -2.96
C PRO A 313 35.77 -21.88 -2.87
N ALA A 314 37.04 -22.25 -2.98
CA ALA A 314 38.14 -21.29 -3.03
C ALA A 314 38.13 -20.49 -4.35
N GLY A 315 38.43 -19.19 -4.29
CA GLY A 315 38.39 -18.31 -5.46
C GLY A 315 39.59 -18.50 -6.38
N VAL A 316 39.38 -19.12 -7.54
CA VAL A 316 40.35 -19.21 -8.64
C VAL A 316 39.74 -18.57 -9.88
N VAL A 317 40.42 -17.58 -10.48
CA VAL A 317 40.03 -17.05 -11.80
C VAL A 317 40.60 -18.01 -12.86
N PRO A 318 39.79 -18.61 -13.74
CA PRO A 318 40.30 -19.46 -14.81
C PRO A 318 41.26 -18.66 -15.70
N ALA A 319 42.42 -19.23 -16.05
CA ALA A 319 43.35 -18.59 -16.98
C ALA A 319 42.63 -18.38 -18.33
N ARG A 320 42.61 -17.15 -18.85
CA ARG A 320 42.07 -16.82 -20.18
C ARG A 320 42.65 -17.79 -21.21
N ARG A 321 41.85 -18.74 -21.71
CA ARG A 321 42.18 -19.44 -22.96
C ARG A 321 42.24 -18.36 -24.03
N ARG A 322 43.40 -18.19 -24.67
CA ARG A 322 43.51 -17.45 -25.94
C ARG A 322 42.58 -18.16 -26.93
N SER A 323 41.37 -17.65 -27.13
CA SER A 323 40.48 -18.19 -28.14
C SER A 323 41.03 -17.81 -29.50
N THR A 324 41.39 -18.83 -30.27
CA THR A 324 41.55 -18.75 -31.72
C THR A 324 40.20 -18.33 -32.32
N GLN A 325 40.22 -17.39 -33.25
CA GLN A 325 39.06 -16.87 -33.98
C GLN A 325 38.30 -18.00 -34.71
N SER A 326 37.40 -18.73 -34.05
CA SER A 326 36.37 -19.59 -34.68
C SER A 326 35.46 -20.34 -33.70
N ALA A 327 35.37 -19.97 -32.42
CA ALA A 327 34.40 -20.56 -31.49
C ALA A 327 33.20 -19.62 -31.29
N PRO A 328 31.95 -20.13 -31.23
CA PRO A 328 30.79 -19.32 -30.84
C PRO A 328 31.01 -18.71 -29.45
N PRO A 329 30.51 -17.50 -29.15
CA PRO A 329 30.57 -16.95 -27.80
C PRO A 329 29.86 -17.89 -26.82
N GLU A 330 30.55 -18.34 -25.77
CA GLU A 330 29.94 -19.10 -24.67
C GLU A 330 28.84 -18.26 -24.00
N ALA A 331 27.71 -18.90 -23.65
CA ALA A 331 26.59 -18.23 -23.01
C ALA A 331 26.94 -17.85 -21.57
N LEU A 332 26.68 -16.60 -21.18
CA LEU A 332 26.97 -16.11 -19.83
C LEU A 332 25.93 -16.63 -18.83
N HIS A 333 26.37 -17.10 -17.66
CA HIS A 333 25.48 -17.64 -16.64
C HIS A 333 25.07 -16.61 -15.57
N PHE A 334 23.90 -16.82 -14.99
CA PHE A 334 23.48 -16.11 -13.78
C PHE A 334 22.99 -17.09 -12.72
N VAL A 335 23.12 -16.67 -11.46
CA VAL A 335 22.57 -17.40 -10.32
C VAL A 335 21.93 -16.40 -9.35
N VAL A 336 20.83 -16.83 -8.74
CA VAL A 336 20.19 -16.14 -7.62
C VAL A 336 20.17 -17.08 -6.44
N GLN A 337 20.94 -16.77 -5.40
CA GLN A 337 20.99 -17.55 -4.18
C GLN A 337 20.11 -16.90 -3.11
N LYS A 338 19.19 -17.66 -2.52
CA LYS A 338 18.39 -17.20 -1.38
C LYS A 338 19.13 -17.57 -0.10
N HIS A 339 19.45 -16.56 0.69
CA HIS A 339 20.35 -16.66 1.83
C HIS A 339 19.63 -16.29 3.13
N TRP A 340 19.41 -17.29 3.99
CA TRP A 340 18.89 -17.14 5.34
C TRP A 340 20.02 -16.89 6.34
N ALA A 341 20.57 -15.68 6.30
CA ALA A 341 21.52 -15.20 7.30
C ALA A 341 20.78 -14.60 8.52
N SER A 342 21.37 -13.59 9.18
CA SER A 342 20.65 -12.81 10.21
C SER A 342 19.35 -12.16 9.70
N ARG A 343 19.29 -11.90 8.39
CA ARG A 343 18.10 -11.49 7.63
C ARG A 343 18.10 -12.23 6.30
N LEU A 344 16.90 -12.59 5.83
CA LEU A 344 16.71 -13.15 4.49
C LEU A 344 17.08 -12.11 3.42
N HIS A 345 17.84 -12.53 2.42
CA HIS A 345 18.12 -11.75 1.22
C HIS A 345 18.38 -12.69 0.03
N TYR A 346 18.42 -12.11 -1.17
CA TYR A 346 18.70 -12.81 -2.41
C TYR A 346 19.98 -12.27 -3.03
N ASP A 347 21.00 -13.09 -3.12
CA ASP A 347 22.24 -12.74 -3.80
C ASP A 347 22.06 -12.96 -5.31
N PHE A 348 21.95 -11.87 -6.05
CA PHE A 348 21.83 -11.84 -7.51
C PHE A 348 23.21 -11.71 -8.13
N ARG A 349 23.59 -12.62 -9.03
CA ARG A 349 24.94 -12.66 -9.60
C ARG A 349 24.92 -12.89 -11.10
N LEU A 350 25.75 -12.13 -11.82
CA LEU A 350 25.95 -12.23 -13.27
C LEU A 350 27.40 -12.59 -13.58
N GLU A 351 27.61 -13.62 -14.40
CA GLU A 351 28.94 -13.97 -14.89
C GLU A 351 29.48 -12.91 -15.85
N LEU A 352 30.66 -12.37 -15.57
CA LEU A 352 31.38 -11.46 -16.46
C LEU A 352 32.89 -11.54 -16.20
N ASP A 353 33.69 -11.59 -17.28
CA ASP A 353 35.16 -11.59 -17.22
C ASP A 353 35.76 -12.68 -16.29
N GLY A 354 35.12 -13.85 -16.21
CA GLY A 354 35.62 -15.01 -15.45
C GLY A 354 35.28 -15.00 -13.96
N VAL A 355 34.43 -14.06 -13.51
CA VAL A 355 33.92 -13.96 -12.13
C VAL A 355 32.41 -13.71 -12.11
N MET A 356 31.80 -13.84 -10.94
CA MET A 356 30.39 -13.53 -10.70
C MET A 356 30.26 -12.15 -10.05
N VAL A 357 29.87 -11.16 -10.86
CA VAL A 357 29.57 -9.80 -10.37
C VAL A 357 28.27 -9.84 -9.57
N SER A 358 28.29 -9.26 -8.37
CA SER A 358 27.43 -9.76 -7.28
C SER A 358 26.70 -8.66 -6.51
N TRP A 359 25.40 -8.85 -6.28
CA TRP A 359 24.56 -7.95 -5.50
C TRP A 359 23.67 -8.66 -4.48
N ALA A 360 23.64 -8.17 -3.24
CA ALA A 360 22.65 -8.58 -2.25
C ALA A 360 21.36 -7.78 -2.45
N VAL A 361 20.24 -8.47 -2.69
CA VAL A 361 18.90 -7.91 -2.94
C VAL A 361 17.97 -8.29 -1.78
N PRO A 362 17.78 -7.43 -0.75
CA PRO A 362 17.10 -7.82 0.49
C PRO A 362 15.64 -8.27 0.31
N LYS A 363 14.91 -7.64 -0.62
CA LYS A 363 13.51 -7.98 -0.93
C LYS A 363 13.35 -8.91 -2.12
N GLY A 364 14.48 -9.37 -2.70
CA GLY A 364 14.54 -10.19 -3.91
C GLY A 364 14.03 -9.52 -5.20
N PRO A 365 14.12 -10.24 -6.32
CA PRO A 365 13.64 -9.78 -7.63
C PRO A 365 12.10 -9.82 -7.71
N SER A 366 11.51 -8.94 -8.53
CA SER A 366 10.06 -8.89 -8.75
C SER A 366 9.76 -8.74 -10.24
N TYR A 367 8.73 -9.46 -10.73
CA TYR A 367 8.20 -9.27 -12.08
C TYR A 367 7.38 -7.97 -12.24
N ASP A 368 7.11 -7.27 -11.15
CA ASP A 368 6.35 -6.02 -11.17
C ASP A 368 7.28 -4.86 -11.57
N PRO A 369 7.08 -4.21 -12.73
CA PRO A 369 7.92 -3.08 -13.14
C PRO A 369 7.79 -1.83 -12.26
N ALA A 370 6.77 -1.75 -11.40
CA ALA A 370 6.64 -0.70 -10.40
C ALA A 370 7.51 -0.97 -9.15
N THR A 371 7.90 -2.23 -8.93
CA THR A 371 8.74 -2.61 -7.79
C THR A 371 10.22 -2.42 -8.14
N LYS A 372 10.84 -1.45 -7.48
CA LYS A 372 12.29 -1.19 -7.57
C LYS A 372 13.02 -1.85 -6.39
N SER A 373 13.69 -2.97 -6.65
CA SER A 373 14.40 -3.74 -5.63
C SER A 373 15.80 -3.20 -5.41
N MET A 374 16.08 -2.72 -4.19
CA MET A 374 17.42 -2.30 -3.79
C MET A 374 18.41 -3.46 -3.93
N ALA A 375 19.55 -3.22 -4.57
CA ALA A 375 20.61 -4.18 -4.82
C ALA A 375 21.95 -3.59 -4.34
N ILE A 376 22.58 -4.21 -3.35
CA ILE A 376 23.83 -3.72 -2.75
C ILE A 376 24.99 -4.48 -3.38
N HIS A 377 25.91 -3.78 -4.04
CA HIS A 377 27.07 -4.41 -4.68
C HIS A 377 28.02 -4.97 -3.61
N VAL A 378 28.30 -6.28 -3.68
CA VAL A 378 29.22 -7.00 -2.78
C VAL A 378 30.48 -7.43 -3.55
N GLU A 379 31.41 -8.14 -2.90
CA GLU A 379 32.57 -8.69 -3.61
C GLU A 379 32.17 -9.67 -4.71
N ASP A 380 32.98 -9.75 -5.76
CA ASP A 380 32.83 -10.74 -6.82
C ASP A 380 33.07 -12.15 -6.27
N HIS A 381 32.38 -13.15 -6.83
CA HIS A 381 32.48 -14.55 -6.40
C HIS A 381 33.09 -15.41 -7.52
N PRO A 382 33.74 -16.54 -7.21
CA PRO A 382 34.18 -17.48 -8.23
C PRO A 382 32.98 -18.11 -8.95
N ILE A 383 33.16 -18.49 -10.22
CA ILE A 383 32.12 -19.16 -11.02
C ILE A 383 31.67 -20.47 -10.35
N ASP A 384 32.59 -21.21 -9.72
CA ASP A 384 32.28 -22.45 -8.98
C ASP A 384 31.28 -22.23 -7.83
N TYR A 385 31.10 -20.98 -7.37
CA TYR A 385 30.10 -20.64 -6.36
C TYR A 385 28.66 -20.81 -6.86
N ASN A 386 28.45 -20.88 -8.18
CA ASN A 386 27.13 -21.02 -8.81
C ASN A 386 26.41 -22.34 -8.46
N THR A 387 27.15 -23.34 -7.98
CA THR A 387 26.61 -24.65 -7.60
C THR A 387 26.52 -24.86 -6.08
N PHE A 388 26.85 -23.85 -5.28
CA PHE A 388 26.86 -23.98 -3.82
C PHE A 388 25.47 -23.84 -3.20
N GLU A 389 25.05 -24.89 -2.47
CA GLU A 389 23.97 -24.88 -1.49
C GLU A 389 24.46 -25.51 -0.19
N GLY A 390 24.12 -24.91 0.95
CA GLY A 390 24.56 -25.42 2.25
C GLY A 390 24.41 -24.44 3.39
N THR A 391 24.87 -24.84 4.57
CA THR A 391 24.86 -24.01 5.78
C THR A 391 26.27 -23.50 6.06
N ILE A 392 26.46 -22.19 6.05
CA ILE A 392 27.69 -21.52 6.46
C ILE A 392 27.70 -21.45 7.99
N PRO A 393 28.73 -21.99 8.69
CA PRO A 393 28.75 -22.10 10.15
C PRO A 393 28.61 -20.77 10.90
N LYS A 394 28.01 -20.80 12.10
CA LYS A 394 27.91 -19.63 12.99
C LYS A 394 29.32 -19.08 13.28
N GLY A 395 29.49 -17.77 13.11
CA GLY A 395 30.77 -17.07 13.34
C GLY A 395 31.59 -16.82 12.06
N GLU A 396 31.29 -17.52 10.97
CA GLU A 396 31.90 -17.28 9.66
C GLU A 396 31.21 -16.12 8.92
N TYR A 397 31.93 -15.49 7.99
CA TYR A 397 31.39 -14.39 7.18
C TYR A 397 30.25 -14.91 6.30
N GLY A 398 29.05 -14.34 6.47
CA GLY A 398 27.86 -14.84 5.77
C GLY A 398 27.21 -16.06 6.42
N ALA A 399 27.41 -16.30 7.72
CA ALA A 399 26.74 -17.39 8.45
C ALA A 399 25.22 -17.42 8.18
N GLY A 400 24.72 -18.59 7.79
CA GLY A 400 23.33 -18.78 7.34
C GLY A 400 23.18 -19.97 6.39
N THR A 401 21.94 -20.29 6.04
CA THR A 401 21.64 -21.33 5.04
C THR A 401 21.44 -20.70 3.68
N VAL A 402 22.09 -21.25 2.66
CA VAL A 402 22.05 -20.79 1.27
C VAL A 402 21.44 -21.87 0.39
N ILE A 403 20.48 -21.48 -0.45
CA ILE A 403 19.96 -22.31 -1.54
C ILE A 403 20.05 -21.56 -2.88
N ILE A 404 20.11 -22.28 -3.98
CA ILE A 404 20.02 -21.75 -5.34
C ILE A 404 18.53 -21.60 -5.66
N TRP A 405 18.06 -20.36 -5.54
CA TRP A 405 16.67 -20.01 -5.78
C TRP A 405 16.35 -19.89 -7.26
N ASP A 406 17.27 -19.41 -8.09
CA ASP A 406 17.15 -19.46 -9.54
C ASP A 406 18.54 -19.60 -10.19
N ARG A 407 18.58 -20.18 -11.39
CA ARG A 407 19.80 -20.28 -12.20
C ARG A 407 19.45 -20.35 -13.67
N GLY A 408 20.35 -19.88 -14.52
CA GLY A 408 20.17 -19.92 -15.96
C GLY A 408 21.25 -19.19 -16.73
N THR A 409 20.90 -18.70 -17.92
CA THR A 409 21.77 -17.86 -18.76
C THR A 409 21.24 -16.43 -18.84
N TRP A 410 22.12 -15.50 -19.17
CA TRP A 410 21.75 -14.10 -19.36
C TRP A 410 22.44 -13.49 -20.59
N GLU A 411 21.80 -12.49 -21.18
CA GLU A 411 22.27 -11.80 -22.37
C GLU A 411 22.31 -10.28 -22.10
N PRO A 412 23.47 -9.60 -22.18
CA PRO A 412 23.52 -8.16 -22.05
C PRO A 412 22.89 -7.46 -23.26
N VAL A 413 22.19 -6.36 -23.02
CA VAL A 413 21.77 -5.41 -24.05
C VAL A 413 22.83 -4.32 -24.17
N GLY A 414 23.70 -4.46 -25.19
CA GLY A 414 24.89 -3.62 -25.37
C GLY A 414 26.12 -4.17 -24.65
N ASP A 415 27.15 -3.34 -24.44
CA ASP A 415 28.36 -3.76 -23.72
C ASP A 415 28.14 -3.72 -22.20
N ALA A 416 28.25 -4.89 -21.55
CA ALA A 416 28.05 -5.04 -20.11
C ALA A 416 29.10 -4.29 -19.28
N ARG A 417 30.35 -4.20 -19.74
CA ARG A 417 31.47 -3.54 -19.04
C ARG A 417 31.25 -2.04 -19.03
N GLU A 418 30.90 -1.48 -20.18
CA GLU A 418 30.51 -0.07 -20.28
C GLU A 418 29.29 0.24 -19.42
N GLY A 419 28.28 -0.64 -19.47
CA GLY A 419 27.07 -0.50 -18.67
C GLY A 419 27.37 -0.49 -17.17
N LEU A 420 28.21 -1.41 -16.69
CA LEU A 420 28.64 -1.45 -15.29
C LEU A 420 29.39 -0.17 -14.93
N ALA A 421 30.37 0.25 -15.72
CA ALA A 421 31.15 1.46 -15.48
C ALA A 421 30.27 2.73 -15.42
N LYS A 422 29.31 2.86 -16.35
CA LYS A 422 28.35 3.98 -16.42
C LYS A 422 27.23 3.87 -15.37
N GLY A 423 27.13 2.75 -14.65
CA GLY A 423 26.12 2.55 -13.60
C GLY A 423 24.74 2.17 -14.13
N LYS A 424 24.64 1.59 -15.33
CA LYS A 424 23.38 1.14 -15.93
C LYS A 424 23.60 -0.07 -16.82
N VAL A 425 23.04 -1.21 -16.44
CA VAL A 425 23.09 -2.46 -17.22
C VAL A 425 21.66 -2.90 -17.53
N ILE A 426 21.39 -3.19 -18.80
CA ILE A 426 20.13 -3.79 -19.25
C ILE A 426 20.47 -5.18 -19.77
N PHE A 427 19.69 -6.18 -19.41
CA PHE A 427 19.96 -7.56 -19.77
C PHE A 427 18.71 -8.42 -19.80
N LYS A 428 18.75 -9.52 -20.54
CA LYS A 428 17.71 -10.54 -20.58
C LYS A 428 18.12 -11.73 -19.72
N LEU A 429 17.20 -12.27 -18.93
CA LEU A 429 17.41 -13.49 -18.15
C LEU A 429 16.66 -14.66 -18.79
N HIS A 430 17.27 -15.84 -18.71
CA HIS A 430 16.74 -17.13 -19.14
C HIS A 430 16.87 -18.12 -17.99
N GLY A 431 16.02 -17.97 -16.97
CA GLY A 431 16.04 -18.76 -15.74
C GLY A 431 14.94 -19.79 -15.64
N GLN A 432 15.00 -20.57 -14.55
CA GLN A 432 13.91 -21.45 -14.16
C GLN A 432 12.75 -20.67 -13.52
N LYS A 433 13.03 -19.51 -12.89
CA LYS A 433 12.00 -18.65 -12.28
C LYS A 433 11.94 -17.25 -12.87
N LEU A 434 13.07 -16.66 -13.21
CA LEU A 434 13.19 -15.32 -13.80
C LEU A 434 13.42 -15.39 -15.31
N ALA A 435 12.64 -14.65 -16.08
CA ALA A 435 12.82 -14.52 -17.53
C ALA A 435 12.60 -13.10 -18.04
N GLY A 436 12.99 -12.87 -19.29
CA GLY A 436 12.77 -11.63 -20.04
C GLY A 436 13.73 -10.52 -19.64
N LEU A 437 13.38 -9.28 -19.97
CA LEU A 437 14.24 -8.11 -19.84
C LEU A 437 14.23 -7.46 -18.44
N TRP A 438 15.40 -7.11 -17.93
CA TRP A 438 15.68 -6.55 -16.61
C TRP A 438 16.67 -5.38 -16.72
N GLU A 439 16.68 -4.54 -15.68
CA GLU A 439 17.56 -3.37 -15.60
C GLU A 439 18.15 -3.23 -14.21
N LEU A 440 19.44 -2.89 -14.16
CA LEU A 440 20.20 -2.61 -12.95
C LEU A 440 20.82 -1.21 -13.04
N VAL A 441 20.46 -0.31 -12.12
CA VAL A 441 20.88 1.11 -12.13
C VAL A 441 21.57 1.49 -10.82
N ARG A 442 22.78 2.05 -10.90
CA ARG A 442 23.53 2.57 -9.76
C ARG A 442 22.93 3.90 -9.33
N ILE A 443 22.63 4.03 -8.03
CA ILE A 443 22.01 5.22 -7.44
C ILE A 443 22.97 5.99 -6.51
N SER A 444 24.10 5.40 -6.13
CA SER A 444 25.17 6.07 -5.38
C SER A 444 26.28 6.57 -6.30
N LYS A 445 26.94 7.69 -5.95
CA LYS A 445 28.12 8.13 -6.68
C LYS A 445 29.26 7.11 -6.48
N PRO A 446 30.04 6.78 -7.53
CA PRO A 446 31.17 5.87 -7.40
C PRO A 446 32.13 6.32 -6.30
N GLY A 447 32.44 5.44 -5.34
CA GLY A 447 33.44 5.70 -4.29
C GLY A 447 32.97 6.55 -3.10
N GLU A 448 31.73 7.05 -3.09
CA GLU A 448 31.17 7.87 -2.00
C GLU A 448 30.74 7.03 -0.78
N LYS A 449 30.41 5.74 -0.99
CA LYS A 449 30.03 4.78 0.06
C LYS A 449 30.96 3.55 0.03
N LYS A 450 31.06 2.85 1.17
CA LYS A 450 31.88 1.63 1.32
C LYS A 450 31.43 0.47 0.39
N GLN A 451 30.16 0.50 -0.05
CA GLN A 451 29.55 -0.41 -1.03
C GLN A 451 28.59 0.39 -1.91
N ASP A 452 28.63 0.17 -3.22
CA ASP A 452 27.77 0.86 -4.18
C ASP A 452 26.33 0.36 -4.09
N GLN A 453 25.37 1.30 -4.14
CA GLN A 453 23.95 1.01 -4.11
C GLN A 453 23.38 1.04 -5.54
N TRP A 454 22.67 -0.02 -5.88
CA TRP A 454 22.01 -0.23 -7.16
C TRP A 454 20.52 -0.51 -6.96
N MET A 455 19.78 -0.50 -8.07
CA MET A 455 18.38 -0.83 -8.13
C MET A 455 18.15 -1.84 -9.25
N LEU A 456 17.60 -3.01 -8.90
CA LEU A 456 17.17 -4.06 -9.81
C LEU A 456 15.66 -3.96 -10.03
N PHE A 457 15.22 -3.96 -11.28
CA PHE A 457 13.79 -4.00 -11.59
C PHE A 457 13.50 -4.60 -12.96
N LYS A 458 12.28 -5.13 -13.09
CA LYS A 458 11.76 -5.66 -14.34
C LYS A 458 11.51 -4.53 -15.35
N LYS A 459 11.90 -4.71 -16.61
CA LYS A 459 11.63 -3.70 -17.64
C LYS A 459 10.12 -3.61 -17.92
N ARG A 460 9.58 -2.39 -17.96
CA ARG A 460 8.19 -2.14 -18.40
C ARG A 460 7.99 -2.61 -19.84
N GLY A 461 6.81 -3.16 -20.13
CA GLY A 461 6.47 -3.68 -21.45
C GLY A 461 7.15 -5.01 -21.83
N ASP A 462 7.93 -5.62 -20.93
CA ASP A 462 8.47 -6.95 -21.18
C ASP A 462 7.37 -8.02 -21.07
N ALA A 463 7.44 -9.04 -21.93
CA ALA A 463 6.46 -10.12 -22.01
C ALA A 463 6.23 -10.85 -20.68
N TRP A 464 7.20 -10.84 -19.77
CA TRP A 464 7.13 -11.48 -18.46
C TRP A 464 6.74 -10.56 -17.31
N ALA A 465 6.57 -9.25 -17.56
CA ALA A 465 6.13 -8.31 -16.54
C ALA A 465 4.73 -8.68 -16.02
N ARG A 466 4.56 -8.72 -14.69
CA ARG A 466 3.30 -9.03 -14.01
C ARG A 466 3.22 -8.19 -12.72
N PRO A 467 2.11 -7.51 -12.42
CA PRO A 467 1.93 -6.81 -11.15
C PRO A 467 2.15 -7.73 -9.96
N ARG A 468 2.72 -7.22 -8.86
CA ARG A 468 3.01 -8.03 -7.67
C ARG A 468 1.74 -8.57 -7.01
N SER A 469 0.63 -7.85 -7.14
CA SER A 469 -0.70 -8.29 -6.70
C SER A 469 -1.15 -9.58 -7.37
N ASP A 470 -0.71 -9.80 -8.61
CA ASP A 470 -1.17 -10.91 -9.44
C ASP A 470 -0.20 -12.09 -9.33
N TYR A 471 1.10 -11.78 -9.25
CA TYR A 471 2.12 -12.82 -9.14
C TYR A 471 3.37 -12.31 -8.41
N ASP A 472 3.54 -12.75 -7.16
CA ASP A 472 4.79 -12.59 -6.42
C ASP A 472 5.64 -13.87 -6.55
N VAL A 473 6.64 -13.82 -7.44
CA VAL A 473 7.52 -14.97 -7.75
C VAL A 473 8.24 -15.52 -6.52
N ILE A 474 8.56 -14.68 -5.54
CA ILE A 474 9.26 -15.09 -4.31
C ILE A 474 8.36 -15.98 -3.46
N THR A 475 7.11 -15.57 -3.29
CA THR A 475 6.10 -16.29 -2.51
C THR A 475 5.63 -17.55 -3.25
N ALA A 476 5.41 -17.43 -4.56
CA ALA A 476 4.91 -18.52 -5.38
C ALA A 476 5.94 -19.65 -5.55
N LEU A 477 7.22 -19.31 -5.70
CA LEU A 477 8.30 -20.27 -5.98
C LEU A 477 9.48 -20.10 -5.00
N PRO A 478 9.32 -20.44 -3.72
CA PRO A 478 10.33 -20.15 -2.69
C PRO A 478 11.49 -21.18 -2.62
N ASP A 479 11.31 -22.38 -3.18
CA ASP A 479 12.18 -23.55 -3.00
C ASP A 479 13.45 -23.53 -3.88
N SER A 480 14.43 -24.41 -3.62
CA SER A 480 15.62 -24.58 -4.46
C SER A 480 15.28 -25.15 -5.84
N VAL A 481 15.93 -24.63 -6.89
CA VAL A 481 15.83 -25.19 -8.26
C VAL A 481 16.82 -26.31 -8.55
N VAL A 482 17.67 -26.66 -7.57
CA VAL A 482 18.52 -27.85 -7.60
C VAL A 482 17.77 -29.02 -6.99
N ASP A 483 17.19 -28.84 -5.80
CA ASP A 483 16.39 -29.88 -5.13
C ASP A 483 15.04 -30.11 -5.84
N LYS A 484 14.39 -29.04 -6.32
CA LYS A 484 13.12 -29.09 -7.06
C LYS A 484 13.26 -28.39 -8.42
N PRO A 485 13.90 -29.05 -9.40
CA PRO A 485 14.10 -28.46 -10.72
C PRO A 485 12.76 -28.19 -11.40
N LEU A 486 12.61 -26.98 -11.91
CA LEU A 486 11.42 -26.55 -12.63
C LEU A 486 11.65 -26.62 -14.15
N GLY A 487 12.89 -26.51 -14.63
CA GLY A 487 13.16 -26.27 -16.04
C GLY A 487 12.92 -24.80 -16.43
N LEU A 488 13.44 -24.38 -17.59
CA LEU A 488 13.38 -22.98 -18.01
C LEU A 488 11.93 -22.51 -18.11
N ILE A 489 11.65 -21.35 -17.53
CA ILE A 489 10.27 -20.82 -17.52
C ILE A 489 9.75 -20.56 -18.93
N GLU A 490 10.64 -20.16 -19.85
CA GLU A 490 10.30 -19.93 -21.26
C GLU A 490 9.90 -21.22 -21.99
N GLU A 491 10.38 -22.40 -21.55
CA GLU A 491 10.00 -23.70 -22.11
C GLU A 491 8.69 -24.23 -21.50
N ARG A 492 8.51 -24.02 -20.20
CA ARG A 492 7.30 -24.43 -19.47
C ARG A 492 6.08 -23.61 -19.85
N GLU A 493 6.27 -22.30 -19.94
CA GLU A 493 5.29 -21.29 -20.32
C GLU A 493 5.77 -20.61 -21.61
N PRO A 494 5.66 -21.27 -22.78
CA PRO A 494 6.00 -20.65 -24.04
C PRO A 494 5.01 -19.51 -24.30
N ARG A 495 5.39 -18.29 -23.89
CA ARG A 495 4.67 -17.10 -24.31
C ARG A 495 4.95 -16.96 -25.81
N SER A 496 3.91 -16.94 -26.63
CA SER A 496 4.03 -16.51 -28.03
C SER A 496 4.89 -15.24 -28.00
N LYS A 497 5.91 -15.16 -28.85
CA LYS A 497 6.80 -13.98 -28.90
C LYS A 497 5.90 -12.76 -28.84
N ALA A 498 5.82 -12.11 -27.67
CA ALA A 498 5.10 -10.87 -27.54
C ALA A 498 5.78 -10.00 -28.57
N SER A 499 5.01 -9.60 -29.59
CA SER A 499 5.54 -8.77 -30.65
C SER A 499 6.24 -7.62 -29.94
N PRO A 500 7.56 -7.47 -30.09
CA PRO A 500 8.28 -6.46 -29.34
C PRO A 500 7.54 -5.16 -29.61
N LEU A 501 7.17 -4.44 -28.54
CA LEU A 501 6.83 -3.03 -28.64
C LEU A 501 7.91 -2.42 -29.53
N ARG A 502 7.55 -2.17 -30.79
CA ARG A 502 8.45 -1.61 -31.78
C ARG A 502 8.88 -0.29 -31.19
N ARG A 503 10.11 -0.25 -30.66
CA ARG A 503 10.83 1.01 -30.58
C ARG A 503 10.74 1.60 -31.97
N ALA A 504 10.32 2.86 -32.02
CA ALA A 504 10.50 3.73 -33.15
C ALA A 504 11.91 3.55 -33.72
N ALA A 505 12.00 2.73 -34.76
CA ALA A 505 13.17 2.52 -35.61
C ALA A 505 12.69 1.69 -36.82
N GLY A 506 12.43 2.39 -37.92
CA GLY A 506 12.18 1.77 -39.23
C GLY A 506 10.74 1.88 -39.71
N GLY A 507 10.50 2.84 -40.60
CA GLY A 507 9.30 2.89 -41.44
C GLY A 507 9.14 1.62 -42.28
N GLY A 508 7.89 1.24 -42.53
CA GLY A 508 7.54 0.12 -43.40
C GLY A 508 6.08 -0.32 -43.26
N THR A 509 5.23 0.24 -44.13
CA THR A 509 4.02 -0.28 -44.82
C THR A 509 3.01 -1.28 -44.21
N ASP A 510 3.23 -1.91 -43.05
CA ASP A 510 2.31 -2.94 -42.49
C ASP A 510 1.29 -2.43 -41.45
N ALA A 511 1.38 -1.18 -40.99
CA ALA A 511 0.52 -0.66 -39.90
C ALA A 511 -0.93 -0.34 -40.30
N LEU A 512 -1.27 -0.33 -41.60
CA LEU A 512 -2.57 0.09 -42.12
C LEU A 512 -3.26 -0.99 -42.97
N GLN A 513 -2.97 -2.27 -42.75
CA GLN A 513 -3.49 -3.37 -43.59
C GLN A 513 -5.03 -3.40 -43.72
N ALA A 514 -5.77 -2.95 -42.70
CA ALA A 514 -7.23 -2.89 -42.73
C ALA A 514 -7.82 -1.58 -43.31
N ALA A 515 -6.97 -0.63 -43.71
CA ALA A 515 -7.40 0.64 -44.30
C ALA A 515 -7.96 0.40 -45.71
N ARG A 516 -9.09 1.03 -46.04
CA ARG A 516 -9.73 0.87 -47.36
C ARG A 516 -9.83 2.22 -48.06
N LYS A 517 -9.57 2.26 -49.37
CA LYS A 517 -9.89 3.45 -50.18
C LYS A 517 -11.39 3.69 -50.12
N ALA A 518 -11.80 4.90 -49.72
CA ALA A 518 -13.20 5.28 -49.63
C ALA A 518 -13.37 6.77 -49.87
N ARG A 519 -14.53 7.17 -50.40
CA ARG A 519 -14.89 8.59 -50.47
C ARG A 519 -15.13 9.14 -49.07
N LEU A 520 -14.63 10.35 -48.80
CA LEU A 520 -14.85 11.03 -47.53
C LEU A 520 -16.35 11.24 -47.28
N PRO A 521 -16.92 10.72 -46.18
CA PRO A 521 -18.34 10.86 -45.91
C PRO A 521 -18.71 12.32 -45.59
N ALA A 522 -19.93 12.71 -45.98
CA ALA A 522 -20.46 14.06 -45.72
C ALA A 522 -20.73 14.31 -44.23
N ARG A 523 -21.05 13.25 -43.47
CA ARG A 523 -21.28 13.27 -42.02
C ARG A 523 -20.61 12.05 -41.37
N LEU A 524 -20.15 12.22 -40.14
CA LEU A 524 -19.62 11.16 -39.31
C LEU A 524 -20.21 11.29 -37.91
N GLU A 525 -20.76 10.20 -37.37
CA GLU A 525 -21.18 10.15 -35.97
C GLU A 525 -20.02 9.67 -35.09
N PRO A 526 -19.77 10.30 -33.93
CA PRO A 526 -18.65 9.94 -33.10
C PRO A 526 -18.87 8.63 -32.34
N GLN A 527 -17.80 7.93 -32.01
CA GLN A 527 -17.81 6.82 -31.06
C GLN A 527 -17.96 7.35 -29.62
N LEU A 528 -18.85 6.74 -28.84
CA LEU A 528 -19.20 7.17 -27.49
C LEU A 528 -18.81 6.13 -26.44
N ALA A 529 -18.29 6.61 -25.31
CA ALA A 529 -17.82 5.76 -24.22
C ALA A 529 -18.92 5.33 -23.23
N THR A 530 -18.81 4.13 -22.67
CA THR A 530 -19.70 3.59 -21.62
C THR A 530 -19.16 3.89 -20.21
N LEU A 531 -20.03 4.30 -19.28
CA LEU A 531 -19.63 4.55 -17.88
C LEU A 531 -19.47 3.22 -17.14
N VAL A 532 -18.27 2.99 -16.57
CA VAL A 532 -17.94 1.78 -15.81
C VAL A 532 -17.32 2.13 -14.45
N SER A 533 -17.46 1.25 -13.47
CA SER A 533 -16.80 1.38 -12.16
C SER A 533 -15.36 0.87 -12.16
N ALA A 534 -15.00 0.03 -13.13
CA ALA A 534 -13.66 -0.49 -13.38
C ALA A 534 -13.50 -0.81 -14.87
N VAL A 535 -12.28 -0.70 -15.40
CA VAL A 535 -11.98 -1.09 -16.79
C VAL A 535 -12.06 -2.62 -16.91
N PRO A 536 -12.73 -3.18 -17.93
CA PRO A 536 -12.75 -4.62 -18.17
C PRO A 536 -11.35 -5.19 -18.47
N GLU A 537 -11.17 -6.50 -18.37
CA GLU A 537 -9.92 -7.14 -18.79
C GLU A 537 -9.66 -6.92 -20.30
N GLY A 538 -8.39 -6.72 -20.67
CA GLY A 538 -7.95 -6.48 -22.05
C GLY A 538 -6.82 -5.44 -22.14
N ASP A 539 -6.36 -5.18 -23.36
CA ASP A 539 -5.35 -4.14 -23.62
C ASP A 539 -6.03 -2.80 -23.89
N TRP A 540 -5.86 -1.84 -22.98
CA TRP A 540 -6.52 -0.54 -23.03
C TRP A 540 -5.50 0.60 -23.14
N VAL A 541 -5.74 1.49 -24.09
CA VAL A 541 -5.11 2.81 -24.16
C VAL A 541 -5.86 3.72 -23.20
N VAL A 542 -5.16 4.26 -22.20
CA VAL A 542 -5.76 5.13 -21.18
C VAL A 542 -5.37 6.58 -21.47
N GLU A 543 -6.35 7.47 -21.56
CA GLU A 543 -6.20 8.89 -21.85
C GLU A 543 -6.93 9.74 -20.80
N THR A 544 -6.60 11.02 -20.72
CA THR A 544 -7.34 11.98 -19.89
C THR A 544 -8.78 12.06 -20.39
N LYS A 545 -9.74 11.97 -19.47
CA LYS A 545 -11.10 12.40 -19.80
C LYS A 545 -11.15 13.91 -19.73
N PHE A 546 -11.15 14.55 -20.90
CA PHE A 546 -11.37 15.98 -21.00
C PHE A 546 -12.81 16.35 -20.61
N ASP A 547 -12.95 17.61 -20.20
CA ASP A 547 -14.18 18.23 -19.74
C ASP A 547 -14.54 19.41 -20.63
N GLY A 548 -14.94 19.10 -21.87
CA GLY A 548 -15.17 20.09 -22.91
C GLY A 548 -16.28 19.75 -23.91
N TYR A 549 -16.26 20.39 -25.07
CA TYR A 549 -17.18 20.07 -26.16
C TYR A 549 -16.53 19.08 -27.14
N ARG A 550 -17.19 17.93 -27.34
CA ARG A 550 -16.80 16.97 -28.37
C ARG A 550 -17.05 17.56 -29.76
N VAL A 551 -16.02 17.63 -30.59
CA VAL A 551 -16.10 18.14 -31.97
C VAL A 551 -15.38 17.22 -32.96
N LEU A 552 -15.85 17.25 -34.20
CA LEU A 552 -15.29 16.50 -35.33
C LEU A 552 -14.86 17.50 -36.41
N ALA A 553 -13.59 17.47 -36.80
CA ALA A 553 -13.08 18.31 -37.88
C ALA A 553 -13.06 17.53 -39.19
N ARG A 554 -13.77 18.03 -40.20
CA ARG A 554 -13.77 17.48 -41.56
C ARG A 554 -12.87 18.33 -42.44
N VAL A 555 -11.91 17.69 -43.09
CA VAL A 555 -11.02 18.34 -44.07
C VAL A 555 -11.30 17.75 -45.45
N GLU A 556 -11.50 18.60 -46.46
CA GLU A 556 -11.64 18.23 -47.87
C GLU A 556 -11.00 19.30 -48.75
N GLY A 557 -9.79 19.01 -49.26
CA GLY A 557 -8.93 20.02 -49.88
C GLY A 557 -8.64 21.15 -48.89
N ASP A 558 -8.82 22.39 -49.34
CA ASP A 558 -8.60 23.59 -48.52
C ASP A 558 -9.80 23.93 -47.60
N SER A 559 -10.87 23.12 -47.62
CA SER A 559 -12.06 23.35 -46.80
C SER A 559 -12.01 22.56 -45.49
N VAL A 560 -11.95 23.28 -44.37
CA VAL A 560 -12.11 22.72 -43.02
C VAL A 560 -13.47 23.11 -42.44
N ARG A 561 -14.21 22.13 -41.92
CA ARG A 561 -15.46 22.34 -41.19
C ARG A 561 -15.43 21.65 -39.83
N ILE A 562 -15.92 22.33 -38.80
CA ILE A 562 -15.97 21.83 -37.42
C ILE A 562 -17.42 21.51 -37.06
N PHE A 563 -17.70 20.24 -36.77
CA PHE A 563 -19.03 19.78 -36.37
C PHE A 563 -19.07 19.44 -34.89
N THR A 564 -20.14 19.80 -34.20
CA THR A 564 -20.38 19.31 -32.83
C THR A 564 -20.72 17.82 -32.83
N ARG A 565 -20.74 17.20 -31.65
CA ARG A 565 -21.22 15.83 -31.44
C ARG A 565 -22.54 15.48 -32.16
N ASN A 566 -23.46 16.43 -32.27
CA ASN A 566 -24.79 16.22 -32.87
C ASN A 566 -24.85 16.66 -34.35
N GLY A 567 -23.70 16.97 -34.97
CA GLY A 567 -23.59 17.32 -36.38
C GLY A 567 -23.88 18.78 -36.71
N ASN A 568 -24.01 19.66 -35.71
CA ASN A 568 -24.17 21.11 -35.97
C ASN A 568 -22.85 21.70 -36.44
N ASP A 569 -22.86 22.47 -37.53
CA ASP A 569 -21.69 23.17 -38.04
C ASP A 569 -21.37 24.39 -37.14
N TRP A 570 -20.22 24.33 -36.47
CA TRP A 570 -19.68 25.38 -35.60
C TRP A 570 -18.45 26.06 -36.20
N THR A 571 -18.18 25.88 -37.50
CA THR A 571 -16.99 26.43 -38.17
C THR A 571 -16.84 27.94 -37.94
N ALA A 572 -17.91 28.71 -38.15
CA ALA A 572 -17.90 30.17 -37.95
C ALA A 572 -17.61 30.59 -36.49
N LYS A 573 -17.95 29.74 -35.51
CA LYS A 573 -17.68 30.00 -34.08
C LYS A 573 -16.27 29.58 -33.69
N LEU A 574 -15.72 28.56 -34.33
CA LEU A 574 -14.44 27.93 -34.02
C LEU A 574 -13.43 28.15 -35.16
N GLN A 575 -13.43 29.35 -35.75
CA GLN A 575 -12.60 29.66 -36.92
C GLN A 575 -11.11 29.46 -36.63
N SER A 576 -10.63 29.83 -35.43
CA SER A 576 -9.25 29.59 -34.98
C SER A 576 -8.84 28.11 -35.02
N ILE A 577 -9.76 27.21 -34.65
CA ILE A 577 -9.52 25.75 -34.74
C ILE A 577 -9.54 25.30 -36.20
N ALA A 578 -10.47 25.83 -37.02
CA ALA A 578 -10.56 25.49 -38.43
C ALA A 578 -9.29 25.88 -39.19
N ASP A 579 -8.75 27.08 -38.92
CA ASP A 579 -7.51 27.59 -39.51
C ASP A 579 -6.31 26.74 -39.08
N ALA A 580 -6.18 26.44 -37.77
CA ALA A 580 -5.11 25.60 -37.26
C ALA A 580 -5.16 24.15 -37.79
N VAL A 581 -6.35 23.60 -38.05
CA VAL A 581 -6.50 22.29 -38.72
C VAL A 581 -6.13 22.37 -40.20
N ALA A 582 -6.40 23.50 -40.88
CA ALA A 582 -6.01 23.70 -42.28
C ALA A 582 -4.49 23.71 -42.45
N GLU A 583 -3.75 24.29 -41.50
CA GLU A 583 -2.28 24.32 -41.47
C GLU A 583 -1.62 22.93 -41.41
N LEU A 584 -2.37 21.90 -40.99
CA LEU A 584 -1.90 20.51 -41.04
C LEU A 584 -1.68 20.01 -42.48
N GLY A 585 -2.22 20.70 -43.50
CA GLY A 585 -1.99 20.39 -44.92
C GLY A 585 -2.60 19.06 -45.36
N LEU A 586 -3.71 18.67 -44.74
CA LEU A 586 -4.40 17.41 -45.03
C LEU A 586 -5.28 17.54 -46.28
N THR A 587 -5.19 16.59 -47.21
CA THR A 587 -6.02 16.60 -48.43
C THR A 587 -7.45 16.11 -48.18
N SER A 588 -7.63 15.15 -47.27
CA SER A 588 -8.95 14.72 -46.80
C SER A 588 -8.85 14.01 -45.45
N ALA A 589 -9.70 14.37 -44.48
CA ALA A 589 -9.69 13.73 -43.16
C ALA A 589 -11.00 13.92 -42.38
N TRP A 590 -11.22 13.03 -41.42
CA TRP A 590 -12.07 13.27 -40.26
C TRP A 590 -11.21 13.12 -39.01
N LEU A 591 -11.11 14.18 -38.20
CA LEU A 591 -10.42 14.19 -36.91
C LEU A 591 -11.44 14.21 -35.79
N ASP A 592 -11.25 13.37 -34.79
CA ASP A 592 -12.14 13.24 -33.64
C ASP A 592 -11.42 13.66 -32.35
N GLY A 593 -11.97 14.67 -31.69
CA GLY A 593 -11.31 15.33 -30.57
C GLY A 593 -12.27 16.07 -29.65
N GLU A 594 -11.71 16.71 -28.64
CA GLU A 594 -12.45 17.52 -27.68
C GLU A 594 -11.81 18.90 -27.52
N ILE A 595 -12.63 19.96 -27.52
CA ILE A 595 -12.16 21.32 -27.28
C ILE A 595 -12.28 21.69 -25.80
N VAL A 596 -11.25 22.30 -25.25
CA VAL A 596 -11.16 22.77 -23.86
C VAL A 596 -10.50 24.14 -23.78
N VAL A 597 -10.70 24.85 -22.68
CA VAL A 597 -9.85 25.97 -22.27
C VAL A 597 -9.10 25.52 -21.02
N LEU A 598 -7.78 25.67 -20.99
CA LEU A 598 -6.97 25.29 -19.83
C LEU A 598 -6.84 26.49 -18.89
N ASN A 599 -6.90 26.25 -17.58
CA ASN A 599 -6.59 27.26 -16.57
C ASN A 599 -5.07 27.38 -16.37
N ASP A 600 -4.66 28.27 -15.47
CA ASP A 600 -3.25 28.59 -15.21
C ASP A 600 -2.45 27.39 -14.63
N ALA A 601 -3.15 26.36 -14.14
CA ALA A 601 -2.59 25.08 -13.68
C ALA A 601 -2.60 24.00 -14.78
N GLY A 602 -2.99 24.32 -16.01
CA GLY A 602 -3.06 23.39 -17.14
C GLY A 602 -4.26 22.45 -17.12
N ILE A 603 -5.28 22.72 -16.30
CA ILE A 603 -6.48 21.87 -16.12
C ILE A 603 -7.64 22.42 -16.96
N PRO A 604 -8.43 21.58 -17.66
CA PRO A 604 -9.63 22.03 -18.36
C PRO A 604 -10.64 22.78 -17.47
N ASP A 605 -11.08 23.95 -17.92
CA ASP A 605 -12.10 24.79 -17.28
C ASP A 605 -13.29 25.00 -18.23
N PHE A 606 -14.38 24.29 -17.93
CA PHE A 606 -15.60 24.30 -18.74
C PHE A 606 -16.30 25.67 -18.78
N ASN A 607 -16.30 26.42 -17.67
CA ASN A 607 -16.93 27.74 -17.62
C ASN A 607 -16.18 28.72 -18.52
N ARG A 608 -14.85 28.71 -18.48
CA ARG A 608 -14.01 29.51 -19.39
C ARG A 608 -14.25 29.14 -20.84
N LEU A 609 -14.40 27.85 -21.16
CA LEU A 609 -14.73 27.36 -22.50
C LEU A 609 -16.08 27.91 -23.00
N GLN A 610 -17.13 27.82 -22.20
CA GLN A 610 -18.45 28.35 -22.55
C GLN A 610 -18.40 29.86 -22.83
N ASN A 611 -17.76 30.63 -21.95
CA ASN A 611 -17.60 32.07 -22.12
C ASN A 611 -16.80 32.42 -23.39
N SER A 612 -15.76 31.64 -23.71
CA SER A 612 -14.93 31.84 -24.90
C SER A 612 -15.72 31.63 -26.20
N ILE A 613 -16.61 30.63 -26.22
CA ILE A 613 -17.49 30.34 -27.37
C ILE A 613 -18.59 31.41 -27.51
N ASP A 614 -19.22 31.81 -26.40
CA ASP A 614 -20.33 32.77 -26.43
C ASP A 614 -19.87 34.21 -26.73
N SER A 615 -18.66 34.57 -26.31
CA SER A 615 -18.03 35.87 -26.61
C SER A 615 -17.25 35.92 -27.91
N ALA A 616 -17.18 34.81 -28.67
CA ALA A 616 -16.37 34.64 -29.89
C ALA A 616 -14.85 34.92 -29.71
N HIS A 617 -14.33 34.81 -28.48
CA HIS A 617 -12.90 34.92 -28.18
C HIS A 617 -12.27 33.52 -28.10
N THR A 618 -12.03 32.91 -29.25
CA THR A 618 -11.66 31.48 -29.34
C THR A 618 -10.15 31.20 -29.44
N ARG A 619 -9.30 32.16 -29.08
CA ARG A 619 -7.83 32.03 -29.16
C ARG A 619 -7.25 31.09 -28.11
N ASP A 620 -7.89 30.99 -26.94
CA ASP A 620 -7.42 30.16 -25.82
C ASP A 620 -8.03 28.74 -25.83
N ILE A 621 -8.83 28.42 -26.86
CA ILE A 621 -9.45 27.11 -27.02
C ILE A 621 -8.43 26.16 -27.65
N VAL A 622 -8.20 25.03 -26.99
CA VAL A 622 -7.32 23.95 -27.45
C VAL A 622 -8.16 22.77 -27.90
N PHE A 623 -7.90 22.27 -29.11
CA PHE A 623 -8.52 21.07 -29.66
C PHE A 623 -7.61 19.85 -29.47
N PHE A 624 -7.95 18.98 -28.50
CA PHE A 624 -7.26 17.71 -28.27
C PHE A 624 -7.84 16.61 -29.17
N VAL A 625 -7.07 16.21 -30.19
CA VAL A 625 -7.43 15.14 -31.13
C VAL A 625 -6.95 13.80 -30.59
N PHE A 626 -7.84 12.81 -30.50
CA PHE A 626 -7.49 11.49 -29.99
C PHE A 626 -7.77 10.33 -30.96
N ASP A 627 -8.42 10.56 -32.09
CA ASP A 627 -8.63 9.55 -33.14
C ASP A 627 -8.75 10.17 -34.54
N VAL A 628 -8.51 9.36 -35.57
CA VAL A 628 -8.57 9.72 -37.00
C VAL A 628 -9.31 8.66 -37.80
N PRO A 629 -10.66 8.72 -37.88
CA PRO A 629 -11.44 7.74 -38.61
C PRO A 629 -11.20 7.73 -40.13
N PHE A 630 -10.79 8.86 -40.73
CA PHE A 630 -10.48 8.98 -42.15
C PHE A 630 -9.24 9.85 -42.35
N LEU A 631 -8.35 9.45 -43.27
CA LEU A 631 -7.14 10.20 -43.62
C LEU A 631 -6.71 9.90 -45.06
N GLY A 632 -6.44 10.94 -45.87
CA GLY A 632 -5.82 10.81 -47.19
C GLY A 632 -6.60 9.93 -48.18
N GLY A 633 -7.93 9.99 -48.17
CA GLY A 633 -8.80 9.15 -49.00
C GLY A 633 -8.94 7.69 -48.53
N MET A 634 -8.45 7.38 -47.33
CA MET A 634 -8.57 6.07 -46.69
C MET A 634 -9.57 6.12 -45.53
N ASP A 635 -10.46 5.13 -45.48
CA ASP A 635 -11.27 4.78 -44.31
C ASP A 635 -10.41 3.94 -43.36
N LEU A 636 -10.13 4.52 -42.19
CA LEU A 636 -9.33 3.89 -41.16
C LEU A 636 -10.20 3.22 -40.09
N ARG A 637 -11.53 3.30 -40.14
CA ARG A 637 -12.40 2.81 -39.05
C ARG A 637 -12.20 1.32 -38.74
N ALA A 638 -11.84 0.50 -39.72
CA ALA A 638 -11.56 -0.92 -39.52
C ALA A 638 -10.13 -1.21 -39.00
N VAL A 639 -9.22 -0.23 -39.04
CA VAL A 639 -7.85 -0.33 -38.52
C VAL A 639 -7.88 -0.30 -37.00
N PRO A 640 -7.07 -1.08 -36.27
CA PRO A 640 -6.99 -1.01 -34.81
C PRO A 640 -6.69 0.39 -34.26
N LEU A 641 -7.23 0.71 -33.08
CA LEU A 641 -7.06 2.04 -32.45
C LEU A 641 -5.57 2.42 -32.28
N VAL A 642 -4.72 1.47 -31.87
CA VAL A 642 -3.30 1.72 -31.65
C VAL A 642 -2.61 2.23 -32.92
N ASP A 643 -2.95 1.67 -34.08
CA ASP A 643 -2.35 2.05 -35.35
C ASP A 643 -2.91 3.39 -35.86
N ARG A 644 -4.23 3.64 -35.72
CA ARG A 644 -4.82 4.94 -36.04
C ARG A 644 -4.20 6.06 -35.22
N ARG A 645 -3.98 5.82 -33.93
CA ARG A 645 -3.33 6.78 -33.03
C ARG A 645 -1.87 6.99 -33.35
N ALA A 646 -1.12 5.96 -33.75
CA ALA A 646 0.26 6.11 -34.19
C ALA A 646 0.37 7.02 -35.43
N VAL A 647 -0.52 6.85 -36.40
CA VAL A 647 -0.59 7.74 -37.58
C VAL A 647 -0.96 9.17 -37.18
N LEU A 648 -1.95 9.33 -36.29
CA LEU A 648 -2.33 10.65 -35.78
C LEU A 648 -1.19 11.33 -35.02
N GLN A 649 -0.44 10.58 -34.22
CA GLN A 649 0.71 11.08 -33.47
C GLN A 649 1.84 11.52 -34.40
N GLN A 650 2.13 10.76 -35.46
CA GLN A 650 3.10 11.17 -36.47
C GLN A 650 2.65 12.45 -37.18
N LEU A 651 1.38 12.51 -37.59
CA LEU A 651 0.80 13.66 -38.27
C LEU A 651 0.89 14.95 -37.44
N LEU A 652 0.56 14.88 -36.14
CA LEU A 652 0.58 16.04 -35.24
C LEU A 652 1.99 16.32 -34.67
N GLY A 653 2.84 15.30 -34.57
CA GLY A 653 4.21 15.41 -34.05
C GLY A 653 5.17 16.14 -34.98
N GLU A 654 4.97 16.05 -36.29
CA GLU A 654 5.74 16.81 -37.28
C GLU A 654 5.27 18.27 -37.43
N ARG A 655 4.08 18.61 -36.89
CA ARG A 655 3.40 19.91 -37.07
C ARG A 655 2.68 20.37 -35.79
N HIS A 656 3.45 20.50 -34.70
CA HIS A 656 2.91 20.91 -33.40
C HIS A 656 2.30 22.31 -33.44
N SER A 657 1.04 22.44 -33.01
CA SER A 657 0.34 23.70 -32.78
C SER A 657 -0.13 23.77 -31.33
N ASP A 658 -0.08 24.97 -30.73
CA ASP A 658 -0.65 25.19 -29.40
C ASP A 658 -2.19 25.05 -29.38
N THR A 659 -2.82 25.20 -30.55
CA THR A 659 -4.27 25.17 -30.73
C THR A 659 -4.81 23.77 -31.07
N VAL A 660 -4.04 22.93 -31.76
CA VAL A 660 -4.44 21.54 -32.11
C VAL A 660 -3.40 20.56 -31.59
N ARG A 661 -3.78 19.76 -30.59
CA ARG A 661 -2.86 18.90 -29.84
C ARG A 661 -3.26 17.43 -29.92
N PHE A 662 -2.28 16.54 -29.91
CA PHE A 662 -2.53 15.11 -29.73
C PHE A 662 -2.91 14.82 -28.27
N SER A 663 -3.93 13.99 -28.06
CA SER A 663 -4.28 13.47 -26.74
C SER A 663 -3.35 12.31 -26.37
N ASP A 664 -2.40 12.56 -25.47
CA ASP A 664 -1.45 11.55 -25.03
C ASP A 664 -2.12 10.41 -24.23
N ALA A 665 -1.56 9.21 -24.39
CA ALA A 665 -1.92 8.05 -23.60
C ALA A 665 -0.93 7.87 -22.44
N PHE A 666 -1.42 7.36 -21.31
CA PHE A 666 -0.62 7.14 -20.12
C PHE A 666 -0.22 5.66 -19.98
N ASP A 667 1.06 5.40 -19.75
CA ASP A 667 1.63 4.07 -19.49
C ASP A 667 1.52 3.69 -18.00
N VAL A 668 0.30 3.68 -17.48
CA VAL A 668 -0.05 3.31 -16.09
C VAL A 668 -1.41 2.60 -16.03
N ALA A 669 -1.62 1.79 -14.99
CA ALA A 669 -2.88 1.08 -14.83
C ALA A 669 -4.07 2.06 -14.68
N PRO A 670 -5.25 1.80 -15.31
CA PRO A 670 -6.39 2.72 -15.29
C PRO A 670 -6.85 3.14 -13.89
N ALA A 671 -6.76 2.24 -12.90
CA ALA A 671 -7.13 2.53 -11.52
C ALA A 671 -6.16 3.51 -10.82
N GLN A 672 -4.86 3.41 -11.11
CA GLN A 672 -3.85 4.32 -10.58
C GLN A 672 -3.96 5.70 -11.22
N LEU A 673 -4.17 5.74 -12.54
CA LEU A 673 -4.39 6.99 -13.26
C LEU A 673 -5.68 7.67 -12.83
N LEU A 674 -6.77 6.92 -12.60
CA LEU A 674 -8.00 7.47 -12.04
C LEU A 674 -7.72 8.14 -10.70
N GLY A 675 -7.02 7.48 -9.78
CA GLY A 675 -6.64 8.07 -8.48
C GLY A 675 -5.86 9.38 -8.62
N ALA A 676 -4.87 9.42 -9.50
CA ALA A 676 -4.07 10.63 -9.78
C ALA A 676 -4.90 11.74 -10.45
N ALA A 677 -5.71 11.39 -11.45
CA ALA A 677 -6.60 12.32 -12.14
C ALA A 677 -7.58 12.98 -11.17
N CYS A 678 -8.09 12.23 -10.18
CA CYS A 678 -9.00 12.76 -9.17
C CYS A 678 -8.31 13.72 -8.20
N GLN A 679 -7.06 13.47 -7.84
CA GLN A 679 -6.26 14.38 -7.01
C GLN A 679 -5.94 15.70 -7.74
N MET A 680 -5.76 15.64 -9.06
CA MET A 680 -5.50 16.80 -9.92
C MET A 680 -6.76 17.58 -10.32
N GLY A 681 -7.94 17.17 -9.83
CA GLY A 681 -9.21 17.83 -10.16
C GLY A 681 -9.71 17.61 -11.60
N LEU A 682 -9.16 16.61 -12.32
CA LEU A 682 -9.64 16.21 -13.64
C LEU A 682 -10.99 15.46 -13.53
N GLU A 683 -11.76 15.44 -14.63
CA GLU A 683 -13.07 14.77 -14.62
C GLU A 683 -12.95 13.24 -14.44
N GLY A 684 -11.89 12.64 -14.98
CA GLY A 684 -11.61 11.22 -14.89
C GLY A 684 -10.68 10.73 -15.99
N VAL A 685 -10.83 9.46 -16.38
CA VAL A 685 -10.02 8.82 -17.41
C VAL A 685 -10.90 8.12 -18.45
N LEU A 686 -10.45 8.15 -19.71
CA LEU A 686 -11.00 7.36 -20.80
C LEU A 686 -10.09 6.16 -21.04
N ALA A 687 -10.64 4.95 -21.06
CA ALA A 687 -9.93 3.76 -21.49
C ALA A 687 -10.53 3.27 -22.81
N LYS A 688 -9.70 3.06 -23.81
CA LYS A 688 -10.10 2.63 -25.15
C LYS A 688 -9.35 1.36 -25.54
N ARG A 689 -10.06 0.32 -25.98
CA ARG A 689 -9.47 -0.98 -26.31
C ARG A 689 -8.54 -0.83 -27.51
N SER A 690 -7.28 -1.22 -27.34
CA SER A 690 -6.18 -0.93 -28.27
C SER A 690 -6.35 -1.56 -29.65
N ASP A 691 -6.95 -2.76 -29.70
CA ASP A 691 -7.20 -3.55 -30.90
C ASP A 691 -8.52 -3.20 -31.62
N ALA A 692 -9.33 -2.29 -31.06
CA ALA A 692 -10.70 -2.12 -31.51
C ALA A 692 -10.85 -1.21 -32.74
N PRO A 693 -11.77 -1.57 -33.66
CA PRO A 693 -12.19 -0.67 -34.74
C PRO A 693 -12.96 0.54 -34.18
N TYR A 694 -13.01 1.60 -34.96
CA TYR A 694 -13.84 2.77 -34.69
C TYR A 694 -15.29 2.49 -35.07
N VAL A 695 -16.22 2.61 -34.12
CA VAL A 695 -17.64 2.35 -34.31
C VAL A 695 -18.46 3.54 -33.85
N SER A 696 -19.20 4.15 -34.78
CA SER A 696 -20.13 5.24 -34.48
C SER A 696 -21.21 4.78 -33.49
N GLY A 697 -21.46 5.60 -32.45
CA GLY A 697 -22.40 5.27 -31.39
C GLY A 697 -21.73 4.76 -30.10
N ARG A 698 -22.55 4.36 -29.12
CA ARG A 698 -22.05 3.94 -27.80
C ARG A 698 -21.53 2.52 -27.83
N THR A 699 -20.30 2.33 -27.34
CA THR A 699 -19.61 1.04 -27.34
C THR A 699 -19.08 0.70 -25.96
N GLU A 700 -18.71 -0.56 -25.76
CA GLU A 700 -17.94 -1.02 -24.60
C GLU A 700 -16.44 -1.05 -24.87
N THR A 701 -16.01 -0.82 -26.12
CA THR A 701 -14.59 -0.70 -26.49
C THR A 701 -14.01 0.66 -26.11
N TRP A 702 -14.85 1.65 -25.83
CA TRP A 702 -14.48 2.89 -25.16
C TRP A 702 -15.24 2.95 -23.83
N VAL A 703 -14.53 3.05 -22.72
CA VAL A 703 -15.13 3.17 -21.39
C VAL A 703 -14.60 4.42 -20.68
N LYS A 704 -15.46 5.04 -19.87
CA LYS A 704 -15.12 6.23 -19.08
C LYS A 704 -15.25 5.92 -17.60
N LEU A 705 -14.26 6.36 -16.81
CA LEU A 705 -14.28 6.35 -15.35
C LEU A 705 -14.25 7.79 -14.89
N LYS A 706 -15.08 8.14 -13.90
CA LYS A 706 -15.23 9.52 -13.41
C LYS A 706 -14.76 9.63 -11.97
N CYS A 707 -14.14 10.76 -11.65
CA CYS A 707 -13.61 11.07 -10.32
C CYS A 707 -14.65 11.53 -9.30
N GLN A 708 -15.69 12.21 -9.79
CA GLN A 708 -16.82 12.69 -9.00
C GLN A 708 -18.11 12.36 -9.73
N HIS A 709 -19.23 12.30 -9.01
CA HIS A 709 -20.53 12.19 -9.67
C HIS A 709 -20.83 13.54 -10.35
N ARG A 710 -20.68 13.57 -11.67
CA ARG A 710 -20.89 14.76 -12.50
C ARG A 710 -21.77 14.39 -13.68
N GLN A 711 -22.86 15.11 -13.86
CA GLN A 711 -23.87 14.82 -14.88
C GLN A 711 -24.62 16.08 -15.29
N GLU A 712 -25.24 16.01 -16.47
CA GLU A 712 -26.24 16.95 -16.92
C GLU A 712 -27.60 16.71 -16.26
N PHE A 713 -28.32 17.81 -16.03
CA PHE A 713 -29.67 17.85 -15.49
C PHE A 713 -30.52 18.86 -16.26
N VAL A 714 -31.82 18.60 -16.34
CA VAL A 714 -32.82 19.52 -16.88
C VAL A 714 -33.24 20.49 -15.77
N VAL A 715 -33.32 21.78 -16.06
CA VAL A 715 -33.83 22.76 -15.09
C VAL A 715 -35.35 22.71 -15.06
N LEU A 716 -35.91 22.42 -13.89
CA LEU A 716 -37.36 22.34 -13.65
C LEU A 716 -37.93 23.67 -13.13
N GLY A 717 -37.10 24.47 -12.48
CA GLY A 717 -37.48 25.74 -11.86
C GLY A 717 -36.31 26.39 -11.14
N PHE A 718 -36.55 27.53 -10.54
CA PHE A 718 -35.56 28.25 -9.74
C PHE A 718 -36.18 29.00 -8.56
N THR A 719 -35.34 29.48 -7.65
CA THR A 719 -35.73 30.41 -6.58
C THR A 719 -34.93 31.69 -6.71
N ASP A 720 -35.49 32.82 -6.29
CA ASP A 720 -34.73 34.06 -6.19
C ASP A 720 -33.77 34.04 -5.00
N ARG A 721 -32.68 34.79 -5.11
CA ARG A 721 -31.71 34.96 -4.02
C ARG A 721 -32.32 35.85 -2.94
N SER A 722 -32.20 35.45 -1.67
CA SER A 722 -32.89 36.09 -0.54
C SER A 722 -32.65 37.61 -0.39
N ASN A 723 -31.50 38.10 -0.87
CA ASN A 723 -31.11 39.51 -0.79
C ASN A 723 -31.04 40.19 -2.18
N ALA A 724 -31.44 39.50 -3.26
CA ALA A 724 -31.38 40.01 -4.63
C ALA A 724 -32.44 39.32 -5.52
N ALA A 725 -33.63 39.92 -5.63
CA ALA A 725 -34.81 39.34 -6.30
C ALA A 725 -34.69 39.16 -7.84
N LYS A 726 -33.57 39.57 -8.46
CA LYS A 726 -33.27 39.37 -9.88
C LYS A 726 -32.05 38.47 -10.10
N GLU A 727 -31.66 37.73 -9.08
CA GLU A 727 -30.58 36.75 -9.11
C GLU A 727 -31.09 35.37 -8.74
N VAL A 728 -30.65 34.33 -9.44
CA VAL A 728 -30.95 32.95 -9.06
C VAL A 728 -30.28 32.63 -7.72
N GLY A 729 -31.11 32.22 -6.75
CA GLY A 729 -30.70 31.66 -5.46
C GLY A 729 -30.43 30.16 -5.55
N SER A 730 -31.29 29.40 -6.24
CA SER A 730 -31.07 27.98 -6.51
C SER A 730 -31.83 27.51 -7.76
N LEU A 731 -31.32 26.47 -8.42
CA LEU A 731 -32.00 25.76 -9.51
C LEU A 731 -32.58 24.45 -8.98
N LEU A 732 -33.81 24.14 -9.39
CA LEU A 732 -34.42 22.82 -9.25
C LEU A 732 -34.07 21.98 -10.48
N LEU A 733 -33.60 20.77 -10.25
CA LEU A 733 -33.00 19.91 -11.26
C LEU A 733 -33.84 18.65 -11.49
N GLY A 734 -33.79 18.11 -12.70
CA GLY A 734 -34.45 16.87 -13.06
C GLY A 734 -33.73 16.08 -14.14
N TYR A 735 -34.20 14.87 -14.42
CA TYR A 735 -33.70 13.98 -15.47
C TYR A 735 -34.83 13.09 -15.99
N HIS A 736 -34.65 12.53 -17.18
CA HIS A 736 -35.58 11.56 -17.76
C HIS A 736 -35.20 10.12 -17.38
N GLU A 737 -36.18 9.31 -17.02
CA GLU A 737 -36.06 7.86 -16.81
C GLU A 737 -37.34 7.22 -17.37
N ASP A 738 -37.19 6.21 -18.22
CA ASP A 738 -38.31 5.53 -18.89
C ASP A 738 -39.31 6.49 -19.60
N GLY A 739 -38.77 7.59 -20.16
CA GLY A 739 -39.55 8.62 -20.86
C GLY A 739 -40.27 9.62 -19.94
N GLN A 740 -40.19 9.47 -18.62
CA GLN A 740 -40.78 10.37 -17.63
C GLN A 740 -39.73 11.30 -17.00
N LEU A 741 -40.13 12.54 -16.69
CA LEU A 741 -39.27 13.54 -16.07
C LEU A 741 -39.39 13.48 -14.54
N HIS A 742 -38.26 13.30 -13.85
CA HIS A 742 -38.19 13.19 -12.39
C HIS A 742 -37.37 14.30 -11.74
N HIS A 743 -37.70 14.65 -10.49
CA HIS A 743 -36.96 15.64 -9.70
C HIS A 743 -35.69 15.05 -9.05
N ALA A 744 -34.55 15.70 -9.31
CA ALA A 744 -33.22 15.28 -8.87
C ALA A 744 -32.73 16.02 -7.61
N GLY A 745 -33.45 17.03 -7.12
CA GLY A 745 -33.01 17.92 -6.05
C GLY A 745 -32.65 19.33 -6.56
N SER A 746 -31.82 20.05 -5.82
CA SER A 746 -31.48 21.45 -6.15
C SER A 746 -29.99 21.76 -6.01
N VAL A 747 -29.55 22.76 -6.76
CA VAL A 747 -28.19 23.33 -6.70
C VAL A 747 -28.29 24.81 -6.42
N GLY A 748 -27.48 25.34 -5.50
CA GLY A 748 -27.49 26.76 -5.13
C GLY A 748 -26.09 27.38 -5.03
N THR A 749 -25.08 26.68 -5.53
CA THR A 749 -23.67 27.09 -5.50
C THR A 749 -23.04 26.83 -6.87
N GLY A 750 -21.97 27.54 -7.22
CA GLY A 750 -21.25 27.35 -8.50
C GLY A 750 -21.41 28.48 -9.53
N TRP A 751 -22.06 29.59 -9.18
CA TRP A 751 -22.13 30.80 -10.01
C TRP A 751 -21.92 32.06 -9.16
N ASP A 752 -21.38 33.12 -9.77
CA ASP A 752 -21.29 34.45 -9.19
C ASP A 752 -22.58 35.27 -9.42
N SER A 753 -22.60 36.54 -8.98
CA SER A 753 -23.76 37.42 -9.15
C SER A 753 -24.02 37.85 -10.60
N ALA A 754 -23.01 37.88 -11.47
CA ALA A 754 -23.23 38.20 -12.89
C ALA A 754 -23.92 37.03 -13.60
N ALA A 755 -23.36 35.82 -13.46
CA ALA A 755 -23.92 34.58 -13.98
C ALA A 755 -25.32 34.29 -13.37
N GLY A 756 -25.52 34.60 -12.09
CA GLY A 756 -26.83 34.47 -11.43
C GLY A 756 -27.92 35.37 -12.02
N ARG A 757 -27.59 36.60 -12.45
CA ARG A 757 -28.52 37.50 -13.15
C ARG A 757 -28.84 37.03 -14.56
N GLU A 758 -27.82 36.52 -15.26
CA GLU A 758 -27.99 36.00 -16.61
C GLU A 758 -28.88 34.74 -16.64
N LEU A 759 -28.63 33.80 -15.72
CA LEU A 759 -29.48 32.62 -15.52
C LEU A 759 -30.91 33.04 -15.20
N HIS A 760 -31.10 34.02 -14.32
CA HIS A 760 -32.44 34.53 -13.99
C HIS A 760 -33.14 35.11 -15.24
N SER A 761 -32.45 35.92 -16.04
CA SER A 761 -33.01 36.51 -17.27
C SER A 761 -33.42 35.44 -18.29
N LYS A 762 -32.61 34.38 -18.45
CA LYS A 762 -32.91 33.25 -19.33
C LYS A 762 -34.11 32.43 -18.83
N LEU A 763 -34.16 32.14 -17.53
CA LEU A 763 -35.20 31.31 -16.92
C LEU A 763 -36.55 32.03 -16.80
N ALA A 764 -36.55 33.33 -16.53
CA ALA A 764 -37.77 34.13 -16.47
C ALA A 764 -38.56 34.12 -17.80
N LYS A 765 -37.88 33.97 -18.95
CA LYS A 765 -38.52 33.83 -20.27
C LYS A 765 -39.17 32.46 -20.51
N LEU A 766 -38.85 31.48 -19.66
CA LEU A 766 -39.31 30.10 -19.76
C LEU A 766 -40.35 29.76 -18.68
N GLU A 767 -40.83 30.74 -17.91
CA GLU A 767 -41.73 30.52 -16.80
C GLU A 767 -43.08 29.91 -17.19
N VAL A 768 -43.57 29.02 -16.33
CA VAL A 768 -44.88 28.35 -16.45
C VAL A 768 -45.59 28.36 -15.10
N ALA A 769 -46.92 28.29 -15.11
CA ALA A 769 -47.74 28.39 -13.90
C ALA A 769 -47.71 27.14 -13.02
N THR A 770 -47.38 25.98 -13.59
CA THR A 770 -47.44 24.68 -12.91
C THR A 770 -46.09 23.94 -12.99
N PRO A 771 -45.74 23.10 -12.00
CA PRO A 771 -44.50 22.35 -12.02
C PRO A 771 -44.47 21.38 -13.20
N PRO A 772 -43.32 21.22 -13.88
CA PRO A 772 -43.16 20.27 -15.00
C PRO A 772 -43.07 18.80 -14.56
N VAL A 773 -43.20 18.52 -13.26
CA VAL A 773 -43.18 17.19 -12.63
C VAL A 773 -44.34 17.08 -11.64
N SER A 774 -44.63 15.87 -11.15
CA SER A 774 -45.73 15.67 -10.19
C SER A 774 -45.53 16.50 -8.92
N VAL A 775 -46.62 17.05 -8.38
CA VAL A 775 -46.58 17.94 -7.20
C VAL A 775 -45.95 17.23 -5.98
N ASP A 776 -46.11 15.93 -5.86
CA ASP A 776 -45.54 15.13 -4.78
C ASP A 776 -44.01 15.01 -4.85
N GLU A 777 -43.41 15.03 -6.04
CA GLU A 777 -41.95 14.94 -6.21
C GLU A 777 -41.19 16.22 -5.81
N VAL A 778 -41.87 17.36 -5.90
CA VAL A 778 -41.31 18.69 -5.60
C VAL A 778 -41.71 19.25 -4.23
N LYS A 779 -42.53 18.52 -3.45
CA LYS A 779 -42.84 18.90 -2.07
C LYS A 779 -41.55 19.07 -1.23
N PRO A 780 -41.39 20.21 -0.51
CA PRO A 780 -40.27 20.41 0.39
C PRO A 780 -40.25 19.32 1.48
N GLY A 781 -39.20 18.49 1.51
CA GLY A 781 -39.02 17.49 2.56
C GLY A 781 -38.64 18.12 3.92
N ARG A 782 -38.65 17.31 4.99
CA ARG A 782 -38.35 17.72 6.39
C ARG A 782 -37.01 18.48 6.57
N TRP A 783 -36.07 18.33 5.65
CA TRP A 783 -34.75 19.00 5.66
C TRP A 783 -34.59 20.15 4.65
N SER A 784 -35.65 20.51 3.92
CA SER A 784 -35.62 21.64 2.98
C SER A 784 -35.68 22.97 3.74
N LYS A 785 -34.71 23.87 3.50
CA LYS A 785 -34.71 25.25 4.03
C LYS A 785 -35.53 26.23 3.16
N ARG A 786 -36.19 25.75 2.10
CA ARG A 786 -36.98 26.57 1.17
C ARG A 786 -38.32 26.94 1.79
N ARG A 787 -38.75 28.20 1.64
CA ARG A 787 -40.14 28.59 1.94
C ARG A 787 -41.06 27.93 0.91
N ALA A 788 -42.11 27.28 1.38
CA ALA A 788 -43.13 26.72 0.48
C ALA A 788 -43.72 27.85 -0.39
N GLY A 789 -43.71 27.68 -1.72
CA GLY A 789 -44.22 28.66 -2.67
C GLY A 789 -43.19 29.70 -3.13
N SER A 790 -41.90 29.50 -2.84
CA SER A 790 -40.81 30.35 -3.36
C SER A 790 -40.25 29.86 -4.71
N GLU A 791 -40.75 28.73 -5.22
CA GLU A 791 -40.34 28.11 -6.46
C GLU A 791 -41.03 28.75 -7.68
N ARG A 792 -40.23 29.13 -8.68
CA ARG A 792 -40.69 29.59 -9.99
C ARG A 792 -40.43 28.48 -11.01
N TRP A 793 -41.49 27.96 -11.61
CA TRP A 793 -41.42 26.81 -12.52
C TRP A 793 -41.09 27.26 -13.93
N VAL A 794 -40.28 26.47 -14.64
CA VAL A 794 -39.91 26.75 -16.03
C VAL A 794 -40.22 25.58 -16.94
N LYS A 795 -40.42 25.87 -18.23
CA LYS A 795 -40.46 24.88 -19.28
C LYS A 795 -39.13 24.09 -19.28
N PRO A 796 -39.14 22.75 -19.19
CA PRO A 796 -37.94 21.93 -18.96
C PRO A 796 -37.11 21.75 -20.25
N THR A 797 -36.62 22.86 -20.81
CA THR A 797 -35.81 22.89 -22.05
C THR A 797 -34.34 23.25 -21.80
N LEU A 798 -34.03 23.92 -20.68
CA LEU A 798 -32.67 24.30 -20.33
C LEU A 798 -31.94 23.13 -19.65
N VAL A 799 -30.75 22.80 -20.15
CA VAL A 799 -29.88 21.77 -19.56
C VAL A 799 -28.69 22.44 -18.88
N VAL A 800 -28.35 21.96 -17.68
CA VAL A 800 -27.20 22.42 -16.91
C VAL A 800 -26.33 21.26 -16.50
N GLU A 801 -25.04 21.51 -16.33
CA GLU A 801 -24.10 20.52 -15.84
C GLU A 801 -23.80 20.76 -14.36
N VAL A 802 -23.80 19.68 -13.57
CA VAL A 802 -23.69 19.73 -12.10
C VAL A 802 -22.74 18.66 -11.60
N ALA A 803 -21.80 19.06 -10.74
CA ALA A 803 -20.99 18.15 -9.94
C ALA A 803 -21.65 17.95 -8.57
N PHE A 804 -21.69 16.72 -8.07
CA PHE A 804 -22.35 16.38 -6.81
C PHE A 804 -21.64 15.22 -6.10
N GLY A 805 -21.87 15.12 -4.79
CA GLY A 805 -21.17 14.17 -3.92
C GLY A 805 -21.72 12.74 -3.99
N GLU A 806 -23.03 12.57 -4.11
CA GLU A 806 -23.67 11.26 -4.18
C GLU A 806 -25.11 11.34 -4.73
N TRP A 807 -25.60 10.23 -5.27
CA TRP A 807 -27.03 9.96 -5.43
C TRP A 807 -27.57 9.32 -4.16
N THR A 808 -28.67 9.85 -3.65
CA THR A 808 -29.38 9.29 -2.50
C THR A 808 -30.30 8.13 -2.91
N PRO A 809 -30.71 7.27 -1.96
CA PRO A 809 -31.69 6.20 -2.22
C PRO A 809 -33.03 6.72 -2.76
N ASP A 810 -33.44 7.93 -2.38
CA ASP A 810 -34.62 8.63 -2.89
C ASP A 810 -34.40 9.29 -4.27
N ARG A 811 -33.34 8.91 -4.98
CA ARG A 811 -33.01 9.35 -6.34
C ARG A 811 -32.77 10.86 -6.47
N ARG A 812 -32.20 11.49 -5.43
CA ARG A 812 -31.80 12.91 -5.41
C ARG A 812 -30.28 13.06 -5.32
N ILE A 813 -29.75 14.22 -5.66
CA ILE A 813 -28.32 14.54 -5.53
C ILE A 813 -28.02 15.32 -4.26
N ARG A 814 -26.82 15.12 -3.68
CA ARG A 814 -26.32 15.87 -2.52
C ARG A 814 -24.98 16.56 -2.82
N HIS A 815 -24.72 17.67 -2.13
CA HIS A 815 -23.52 18.50 -2.31
C HIS A 815 -23.34 18.97 -3.77
N ALA A 816 -24.43 19.43 -4.38
CA ALA A 816 -24.46 19.86 -5.77
C ALA A 816 -23.80 21.24 -5.96
N VAL A 817 -22.99 21.36 -7.01
CA VAL A 817 -22.31 22.57 -7.46
C VAL A 817 -22.51 22.70 -8.98
N PHE A 818 -23.01 23.85 -9.42
CA PHE A 818 -23.24 24.17 -10.82
C PHE A 818 -21.92 24.34 -11.56
N ARG A 819 -21.89 23.86 -12.81
CA ARG A 819 -20.71 23.91 -13.68
C ARG A 819 -20.91 24.69 -14.97
N GLY A 820 -22.13 24.85 -15.46
CA GLY A 820 -22.40 25.59 -16.69
C GLY A 820 -23.71 25.19 -17.37
N ILE A 821 -24.09 25.91 -18.43
CA ILE A 821 -25.27 25.60 -19.26
C ILE A 821 -24.84 24.69 -20.42
N ARG A 822 -25.65 23.71 -20.81
CA ARG A 822 -25.42 22.86 -21.99
C ARG A 822 -26.40 23.23 -23.10
N THR A 823 -25.90 23.87 -24.15
CA THR A 823 -26.67 24.22 -25.35
C THR A 823 -26.52 23.20 -26.48
N ASP A 824 -25.58 22.26 -26.33
CA ASP A 824 -25.25 21.24 -27.32
C ASP A 824 -26.16 20.01 -27.23
N LYS A 825 -26.94 19.84 -26.15
CA LYS A 825 -27.81 18.67 -25.91
C LYS A 825 -29.27 19.07 -25.71
N PRO A 826 -30.23 18.34 -26.32
CA PRO A 826 -31.63 18.54 -26.02
C PRO A 826 -31.98 17.98 -24.62
N ALA A 827 -32.90 18.64 -23.91
CA ALA A 827 -33.34 18.23 -22.57
C ALA A 827 -33.89 16.79 -22.53
N SER A 828 -34.55 16.34 -23.59
CA SER A 828 -35.09 14.97 -23.73
C SER A 828 -34.02 13.87 -23.71
N ALA A 829 -32.75 14.19 -24.01
CA ALA A 829 -31.65 13.24 -24.00
C ALA A 829 -30.98 13.09 -22.63
N ILE A 830 -31.41 13.85 -21.62
CA ILE A 830 -30.78 13.88 -20.30
C ILE A 830 -31.41 12.82 -19.41
N VAL A 831 -30.69 11.72 -19.21
CA VAL A 831 -31.09 10.57 -18.38
C VAL A 831 -30.14 10.36 -17.21
N ARG A 832 -30.58 9.64 -16.17
CA ARG A 832 -29.70 9.27 -15.05
C ARG A 832 -28.63 8.28 -15.51
N GLU A 833 -27.36 8.68 -15.43
CA GLU A 833 -26.23 7.78 -15.67
C GLU A 833 -26.12 6.78 -14.51
N ARG A 834 -26.17 5.48 -14.83
CA ARG A 834 -25.91 4.38 -13.89
C ARG A 834 -24.65 3.64 -14.35
N PRO A 835 -23.69 3.33 -13.46
CA PRO A 835 -22.61 2.44 -13.81
C PRO A 835 -23.18 1.09 -14.24
N LYS A 836 -22.77 0.57 -15.40
CA LYS A 836 -23.10 -0.81 -15.78
C LYS A 836 -22.35 -1.74 -14.81
N ALA A 837 -23.09 -2.48 -13.98
CA ALA A 837 -22.50 -3.58 -13.21
C ALA A 837 -22.05 -4.67 -14.18
N GLN A 838 -20.88 -5.26 -13.93
CA GLN A 838 -20.39 -6.40 -14.72
C GLN A 838 -21.41 -7.53 -14.67
N VAL A 839 -22.12 -7.74 -15.77
CA VAL A 839 -22.68 -9.06 -16.08
C VAL A 839 -21.51 -9.83 -16.67
N ALA A 840 -21.02 -10.83 -15.94
CA ALA A 840 -20.13 -11.83 -16.51
C ALA A 840 -20.94 -12.61 -17.55
N ALA A 841 -21.02 -12.08 -18.77
CA ALA A 841 -21.62 -12.76 -19.90
C ALA A 841 -20.66 -13.86 -20.32
N ALA A 842 -21.13 -15.10 -20.17
CA ALA A 842 -20.53 -16.28 -20.74
C ALA A 842 -20.26 -16.06 -22.23
N ALA A 843 -19.00 -16.13 -22.64
CA ALA A 843 -18.60 -16.22 -24.03
C ALA A 843 -18.00 -17.60 -24.28
N HIS A 844 -18.51 -18.22 -25.33
CA HIS A 844 -18.26 -19.59 -25.74
C HIS A 844 -16.77 -19.95 -25.86
N ALA A 845 -16.50 -21.15 -25.37
CA ALA A 845 -15.31 -21.95 -25.57
C ALA A 845 -14.79 -21.93 -27.01
N ALA A 846 -13.57 -21.43 -27.19
CA ALA A 846 -12.62 -22.03 -28.10
C ALA A 846 -11.62 -22.79 -27.21
N GLU A 847 -11.61 -24.12 -27.35
CA GLU A 847 -10.78 -25.04 -26.56
C GLU A 847 -9.28 -24.78 -26.75
N PRO A 848 -8.50 -24.64 -25.65
CA PRO A 848 -7.11 -25.03 -25.63
C PRO A 848 -7.04 -26.47 -25.10
N GLN A 849 -6.52 -27.34 -25.96
CA GLN A 849 -6.26 -28.74 -25.68
C GLN A 849 -5.42 -28.94 -24.40
N ARG A 850 -5.99 -29.72 -23.48
CA ARG A 850 -5.38 -30.63 -22.50
C ARG A 850 -3.96 -30.28 -22.01
N ARG A 851 -3.89 -29.67 -20.83
CA ARG A 851 -2.91 -30.03 -19.79
C ARG A 851 -3.63 -30.26 -18.45
N SER A 852 -3.51 -31.51 -17.98
CA SER A 852 -3.85 -32.13 -16.69
C SER A 852 -4.67 -31.37 -15.63
N GLN A 853 -5.84 -31.94 -15.34
CA GLN A 853 -6.73 -31.68 -14.20
C GLN A 853 -6.05 -31.88 -12.83
N ALA A 854 -6.28 -30.95 -11.89
CA ALA A 854 -7.19 -31.16 -10.75
C ALA A 854 -7.19 -29.93 -9.80
N HIS A 855 -8.39 -29.45 -9.43
CA HIS A 855 -8.70 -28.51 -8.33
C HIS A 855 -8.54 -26.98 -8.54
N ALA A 856 -9.22 -26.38 -9.53
CA ALA A 856 -9.37 -24.91 -9.55
C ALA A 856 -10.62 -24.46 -8.79
N VAL A 857 -10.54 -24.34 -7.46
CA VAL A 857 -11.59 -23.71 -6.66
C VAL A 857 -11.62 -22.21 -6.98
N LYS A 858 -12.76 -21.68 -7.44
CA LYS A 858 -12.91 -20.25 -7.74
C LYS A 858 -12.86 -19.40 -6.47
N ILE A 859 -11.87 -18.52 -6.37
CA ILE A 859 -11.73 -17.59 -5.25
C ILE A 859 -12.54 -16.31 -5.52
N THR A 860 -13.34 -15.86 -4.55
CA THR A 860 -14.13 -14.61 -4.64
C THR A 860 -13.61 -13.58 -3.65
N HIS A 861 -13.66 -12.30 -4.02
CA HIS A 861 -13.13 -11.19 -3.20
C HIS A 861 -11.68 -11.43 -2.71
N PRO A 862 -10.74 -11.78 -3.60
CA PRO A 862 -9.37 -12.11 -3.21
C PRO A 862 -8.65 -10.96 -2.48
N ASP A 863 -8.94 -9.72 -2.85
CA ASP A 863 -8.33 -8.52 -2.27
C ASP A 863 -8.85 -8.14 -0.88
N ARG A 864 -9.85 -8.86 -0.38
CA ARG A 864 -10.44 -8.57 0.91
C ARG A 864 -9.41 -8.73 2.01
N VAL A 865 -9.18 -7.68 2.78
CA VAL A 865 -8.32 -7.72 3.98
C VAL A 865 -8.96 -8.60 5.06
N ILE A 866 -8.24 -9.64 5.50
CA ILE A 866 -8.61 -10.54 6.60
C ILE A 866 -8.03 -10.02 7.92
N ASP A 867 -6.77 -9.55 7.91
CA ASP A 867 -6.11 -8.94 9.07
C ASP A 867 -5.76 -7.47 8.78
N PRO A 868 -6.53 -6.52 9.33
CA PRO A 868 -6.28 -5.08 9.14
C PRO A 868 -4.93 -4.61 9.71
N THR A 869 -4.35 -5.32 10.68
CA THR A 869 -3.10 -4.88 11.34
C THR A 869 -1.87 -5.07 10.45
N THR A 870 -1.89 -6.09 9.60
CA THR A 870 -0.81 -6.42 8.66
C THR A 870 -1.17 -6.14 7.21
N GLY A 871 -2.47 -5.96 6.91
CA GLY A 871 -2.98 -5.83 5.55
C GLY A 871 -3.14 -7.17 4.82
N LEU A 872 -2.94 -8.31 5.50
CA LEU A 872 -3.07 -9.64 4.89
C LEU A 872 -4.49 -9.85 4.35
N ARG A 873 -4.56 -10.28 3.10
CA ARG A 873 -5.77 -10.45 2.30
C ARG A 873 -6.21 -11.91 2.28
N LYS A 874 -7.42 -12.12 1.77
CA LYS A 874 -7.98 -13.45 1.55
C LYS A 874 -7.11 -14.28 0.62
N MET A 875 -6.58 -13.66 -0.43
CA MET A 875 -5.69 -14.37 -1.35
C MET A 875 -4.40 -14.84 -0.68
N ASP A 876 -3.83 -14.05 0.23
CA ASP A 876 -2.61 -14.44 0.97
C ASP A 876 -2.85 -15.69 1.82
N LEU A 877 -4.03 -15.80 2.45
CA LEU A 877 -4.43 -16.98 3.22
C LEU A 877 -4.63 -18.21 2.34
N VAL A 878 -5.24 -18.03 1.16
CA VAL A 878 -5.44 -19.11 0.17
C VAL A 878 -4.09 -19.62 -0.33
N HIS A 879 -3.21 -18.72 -0.78
CA HIS A 879 -1.86 -19.06 -1.24
C HIS A 879 -1.04 -19.73 -0.14
N TYR A 880 -1.16 -19.25 1.11
CA TYR A 880 -0.50 -19.89 2.25
C TYR A 880 -0.92 -21.36 2.35
N TYR A 881 -2.22 -21.65 2.44
CA TYR A 881 -2.72 -23.01 2.60
C TYR A 881 -2.41 -23.92 1.41
N GLU A 882 -2.47 -23.38 0.19
CA GLU A 882 -2.03 -24.09 -1.02
C GLU A 882 -0.56 -24.48 -0.93
N SER A 883 0.31 -23.53 -0.54
CA SER A 883 1.75 -23.72 -0.50
C SER A 883 2.25 -24.70 0.57
N ILE A 884 1.42 -24.99 1.57
CA ILE A 884 1.75 -25.88 2.71
C ILE A 884 0.88 -27.14 2.77
N ALA A 885 0.05 -27.40 1.74
CA ALA A 885 -0.89 -28.52 1.75
C ALA A 885 -0.19 -29.88 1.96
N GLU A 886 0.96 -30.10 1.33
CA GLU A 886 1.75 -31.34 1.50
C GLU A 886 2.18 -31.58 2.96
N TRP A 887 2.46 -30.49 3.69
CA TRP A 887 2.85 -30.53 5.10
C TRP A 887 1.64 -30.69 6.03
N MET A 888 0.53 -30.01 5.73
CA MET A 888 -0.64 -29.96 6.61
C MET A 888 -1.60 -31.13 6.47
N LEU A 889 -1.80 -31.65 5.24
CA LEU A 889 -2.76 -32.71 4.97
C LEU A 889 -2.52 -33.99 5.79
N PRO A 890 -1.27 -34.45 6.04
CA PRO A 890 -1.02 -35.59 6.94
C PRO A 890 -1.62 -35.41 8.34
N HIS A 891 -1.72 -34.17 8.85
CA HIS A 891 -2.28 -33.87 10.16
C HIS A 891 -3.81 -33.73 10.15
N LEU A 892 -4.42 -33.41 9.02
CA LEU A 892 -5.88 -33.31 8.85
C LEU A 892 -6.51 -34.65 8.47
N LYS A 893 -5.80 -35.46 7.68
CA LYS A 893 -6.31 -36.66 7.03
C LYS A 893 -6.95 -37.63 8.03
N ASN A 894 -8.19 -38.04 7.73
CA ASN A 894 -8.98 -38.98 8.52
C ASN A 894 -9.26 -38.52 9.96
N ARG A 895 -9.20 -37.21 10.24
CA ARG A 895 -9.57 -36.64 11.54
C ARG A 895 -10.78 -35.73 11.39
N PRO A 896 -11.76 -35.82 12.30
CA PRO A 896 -12.76 -34.79 12.40
C PRO A 896 -12.11 -33.43 12.69
N ALA A 897 -12.56 -32.41 11.97
CA ALA A 897 -12.06 -31.06 12.04
C ALA A 897 -13.18 -30.07 12.37
N SER A 898 -12.87 -29.10 13.22
CA SER A 898 -13.68 -27.90 13.42
C SER A 898 -12.99 -26.71 12.76
N LEU A 899 -13.80 -25.83 12.17
CA LEU A 899 -13.33 -24.72 11.35
C LEU A 899 -13.60 -23.41 12.08
N VAL A 900 -12.63 -22.50 12.13
CA VAL A 900 -12.86 -21.14 12.62
C VAL A 900 -12.90 -20.20 11.43
N ARG A 901 -14.07 -19.66 11.15
CA ARG A 901 -14.30 -18.73 10.05
C ARG A 901 -14.24 -17.29 10.54
N ALA A 902 -13.66 -16.43 9.72
CA ALA A 902 -13.60 -15.00 9.92
C ALA A 902 -14.30 -14.27 8.76
N PRO A 903 -15.66 -14.31 8.67
CA PRO A 903 -16.39 -13.87 7.50
C PRO A 903 -16.33 -12.38 7.24
N ILE A 904 -15.83 -11.57 8.17
CA ILE A 904 -15.57 -10.12 8.03
C ILE A 904 -14.15 -9.73 8.47
N GLY A 905 -13.23 -10.69 8.47
CA GLY A 905 -11.87 -10.53 8.99
C GLY A 905 -11.74 -10.90 10.47
N ILE A 906 -10.50 -11.05 10.94
CA ILE A 906 -10.18 -11.61 12.27
C ILE A 906 -10.52 -10.69 13.44
N THR A 907 -10.76 -9.40 13.18
CA THR A 907 -11.20 -8.42 14.18
C THR A 907 -12.71 -8.42 14.38
N GLY A 908 -13.46 -9.08 13.49
CA GLY A 908 -14.91 -9.21 13.60
C GLY A 908 -15.33 -10.49 14.34
N GLN A 909 -16.61 -10.84 14.23
CA GLN A 909 -17.14 -12.05 14.83
C GLN A 909 -16.53 -13.29 14.14
N LEU A 910 -16.00 -14.20 14.96
CA LEU A 910 -15.51 -15.50 14.54
C LEU A 910 -16.61 -16.54 14.67
N PHE A 911 -16.73 -17.41 13.68
CA PHE A 911 -17.70 -18.51 13.67
C PHE A 911 -16.97 -19.84 13.83
N PHE A 912 -17.22 -20.52 14.96
CA PHE A 912 -16.68 -21.85 15.23
C PHE A 912 -17.65 -22.91 14.71
N GLN A 913 -17.29 -23.56 13.61
CA GLN A 913 -18.13 -24.49 12.88
C GLN A 913 -17.68 -25.94 13.10
N LYS A 914 -18.55 -26.76 13.70
CA LYS A 914 -18.34 -28.22 13.86
C LYS A 914 -19.07 -29.06 12.81
N HIS A 915 -20.07 -28.45 12.15
CA HIS A 915 -21.04 -29.13 11.30
C HIS A 915 -21.20 -28.39 9.97
N PRO A 916 -21.60 -29.07 8.88
CA PRO A 916 -21.83 -28.45 7.59
C PRO A 916 -22.96 -27.40 7.69
N ASP A 917 -22.73 -26.22 7.11
CA ASP A 917 -23.73 -25.15 6.98
C ASP A 917 -24.05 -24.84 5.50
N SER A 918 -23.16 -25.25 4.59
CA SER A 918 -23.19 -24.99 3.17
C SER A 918 -22.28 -25.99 2.45
N LYS A 919 -22.59 -26.32 1.19
CA LYS A 919 -21.74 -27.21 0.39
C LYS A 919 -20.41 -26.54 0.09
N MET A 920 -19.31 -27.13 0.58
CA MET A 920 -17.94 -26.74 0.24
C MET A 920 -17.32 -27.84 -0.63
N PRO A 921 -16.83 -27.54 -1.86
CA PRO A 921 -16.19 -28.54 -2.71
C PRO A 921 -15.05 -29.27 -1.98
N GLY A 922 -14.95 -30.59 -2.18
CA GLY A 922 -13.96 -31.45 -1.53
C GLY A 922 -14.16 -31.70 -0.03
N MET A 923 -14.98 -30.92 0.68
CA MET A 923 -15.24 -31.10 2.12
C MET A 923 -16.08 -32.36 2.35
N LYS A 924 -15.64 -33.23 3.27
CA LYS A 924 -16.33 -34.47 3.58
C LYS A 924 -17.18 -34.34 4.84
N GLU A 925 -18.48 -34.60 4.71
CA GLU A 925 -19.36 -34.83 5.85
C GLU A 925 -19.21 -36.28 6.33
N LEU A 926 -19.04 -36.45 7.63
CA LEU A 926 -18.84 -37.75 8.27
C LEU A 926 -20.17 -38.37 8.70
N ASP A 927 -20.18 -39.69 8.88
CA ASP A 927 -21.35 -40.43 9.35
C ASP A 927 -21.85 -39.86 10.70
N PRO A 928 -23.11 -39.38 10.79
CA PRO A 928 -23.68 -38.89 12.05
C PRO A 928 -23.61 -39.91 13.20
N ALA A 929 -23.55 -41.21 12.91
CA ALA A 929 -23.42 -42.26 13.95
C ALA A 929 -22.10 -42.17 14.73
N LEU A 930 -21.09 -41.46 14.19
CA LEU A 930 -19.82 -41.23 14.88
C LEU A 930 -19.95 -40.30 16.09
N TRP A 931 -21.02 -39.50 16.16
CA TRP A 931 -21.34 -38.69 17.33
C TRP A 931 -22.87 -38.59 17.49
N PRO A 932 -23.48 -39.59 18.15
CA PRO A 932 -24.92 -39.63 18.35
C PRO A 932 -25.46 -38.33 18.98
N ASP A 933 -26.68 -37.95 18.60
CA ASP A 933 -27.35 -36.70 19.03
C ASP A 933 -26.69 -35.39 18.56
N HIS A 934 -25.74 -35.47 17.62
CA HIS A 934 -25.11 -34.33 16.98
C HIS A 934 -25.23 -34.40 15.44
N ALA A 935 -25.11 -33.25 14.77
CA ALA A 935 -25.03 -33.21 13.32
C ALA A 935 -23.69 -33.80 12.81
N ALA A 936 -23.63 -34.13 11.52
CA ALA A 936 -22.44 -34.69 10.88
C ALA A 936 -21.19 -33.84 11.18
N LEU A 937 -20.09 -34.53 11.52
CA LEU A 937 -18.78 -33.91 11.66
C LEU A 937 -18.15 -33.64 10.27
N LEU A 938 -17.11 -32.79 10.23
CA LEU A 938 -16.40 -32.44 8.98
C LEU A 938 -15.01 -33.08 8.93
N ALA A 939 -14.52 -33.43 7.75
CA ALA A 939 -13.13 -33.80 7.49
C ALA A 939 -12.57 -33.05 6.27
N VAL A 940 -11.32 -32.60 6.41
CA VAL A 940 -10.58 -31.81 5.40
C VAL A 940 -9.43 -32.66 4.87
N ASP A 941 -9.74 -33.59 3.97
CA ASP A 941 -8.82 -34.67 3.56
C ASP A 941 -8.11 -34.42 2.21
N SER A 942 -8.34 -33.27 1.57
CA SER A 942 -7.78 -32.94 0.24
C SER A 942 -7.38 -31.47 0.11
N LEU A 943 -6.53 -31.18 -0.87
CA LEU A 943 -6.17 -29.80 -1.25
C LEU A 943 -7.44 -29.00 -1.61
N GLU A 944 -8.34 -29.59 -2.39
CA GLU A 944 -9.61 -28.93 -2.77
C GLU A 944 -10.45 -28.54 -1.56
N ALA A 945 -10.55 -29.41 -0.55
CA ALA A 945 -11.27 -29.12 0.68
C ALA A 945 -10.62 -27.98 1.46
N LEU A 946 -9.28 -27.97 1.53
CA LEU A 946 -8.49 -26.96 2.22
C LEU A 946 -8.66 -25.58 1.57
N ILE A 947 -8.55 -25.51 0.24
CA ILE A 947 -8.73 -24.26 -0.51
C ILE A 947 -10.19 -23.79 -0.49
N SER A 948 -11.15 -24.71 -0.57
CA SER A 948 -12.58 -24.38 -0.44
C SER A 948 -12.91 -23.81 0.94
N ALA A 949 -12.31 -24.36 1.99
CA ALA A 949 -12.44 -23.81 3.34
C ALA A 949 -11.85 -22.39 3.44
N ALA A 950 -10.64 -22.16 2.92
CA ALA A 950 -10.03 -20.83 2.90
C ALA A 950 -10.86 -19.82 2.08
N GLN A 951 -11.41 -20.24 0.94
CA GLN A 951 -12.37 -19.49 0.14
C GLN A 951 -13.63 -19.11 0.94
N MET A 952 -14.08 -19.96 1.87
CA MET A 952 -15.19 -19.69 2.78
C MET A 952 -14.77 -18.90 4.04
N ASN A 953 -13.59 -18.28 4.00
CA ASN A 953 -12.96 -17.48 5.07
C ASN A 953 -12.60 -18.30 6.32
N VAL A 954 -12.34 -19.61 6.18
CA VAL A 954 -11.78 -20.42 7.27
C VAL A 954 -10.33 -20.01 7.48
N VAL A 955 -10.02 -19.54 8.69
CA VAL A 955 -8.67 -19.15 9.10
C VAL A 955 -8.01 -20.25 9.91
N GLU A 956 -8.73 -20.90 10.84
CA GLU A 956 -8.16 -21.94 11.69
C GLU A 956 -8.81 -23.31 11.44
N PHE A 957 -7.99 -24.36 11.45
CA PHE A 957 -8.41 -25.76 11.41
C PHE A 957 -8.04 -26.42 12.74
N HIS A 958 -9.03 -27.00 13.43
CA HIS A 958 -8.84 -27.66 14.72
C HIS A 958 -9.21 -29.12 14.61
N THR A 959 -8.31 -30.03 15.01
CA THR A 959 -8.53 -31.47 14.85
C THR A 959 -8.81 -32.15 16.18
N TRP A 960 -9.64 -33.20 16.13
CA TRP A 960 -9.82 -34.14 17.24
C TRP A 960 -8.53 -34.94 17.51
N ASN A 961 -8.44 -35.50 18.72
CA ASN A 961 -7.31 -36.35 19.11
C ASN A 961 -7.46 -37.81 18.68
N SER A 962 -8.54 -38.17 18.01
CA SER A 962 -8.77 -39.47 17.39
C SER A 962 -8.89 -39.36 15.87
N LYS A 963 -8.86 -40.52 15.21
CA LYS A 963 -9.19 -40.66 13.79
C LYS A 963 -10.58 -41.26 13.66
N ILE A 964 -11.22 -41.04 12.51
CA ILE A 964 -12.59 -41.50 12.21
C ILE A 964 -12.76 -43.00 12.49
N ALA A 965 -11.80 -43.84 12.08
CA ALA A 965 -11.87 -45.30 12.22
C ALA A 965 -11.90 -45.80 13.68
N ARG A 966 -11.48 -44.96 14.63
CA ARG A 966 -11.41 -45.25 16.07
C ARG A 966 -11.79 -43.98 16.84
N ILE A 967 -12.99 -43.47 16.56
CA ILE A 967 -13.41 -42.14 16.99
C ILE A 967 -13.34 -41.94 18.51
N ASP A 968 -13.63 -42.96 19.31
CA ASP A 968 -13.61 -42.87 20.79
C ASP A 968 -12.26 -43.23 21.45
N GLN A 969 -11.27 -43.60 20.64
CA GLN A 969 -9.94 -44.01 21.11
C GLN A 969 -8.88 -43.07 20.55
N PRO A 970 -8.48 -42.02 21.28
CA PRO A 970 -7.50 -41.06 20.80
C PRO A 970 -6.15 -41.72 20.49
N ASP A 971 -5.53 -41.28 19.40
CA ASP A 971 -4.19 -41.68 18.97
C ASP A 971 -3.12 -40.63 19.30
N ARG A 972 -3.52 -39.57 20.02
CA ARG A 972 -2.60 -38.58 20.59
C ARG A 972 -3.16 -37.95 21.86
N LEU A 973 -2.24 -37.42 22.67
CA LEU A 973 -2.49 -36.56 23.83
C LEU A 973 -1.80 -35.22 23.59
N ILE A 974 -2.42 -34.12 24.05
CA ILE A 974 -1.91 -32.76 23.88
C ILE A 974 -1.89 -32.07 25.25
N LEU A 975 -0.76 -31.44 25.56
CA LEU A 975 -0.60 -30.53 26.67
C LEU A 975 -0.40 -29.12 26.11
N ASP A 976 -1.37 -28.23 26.35
CA ASP A 976 -1.35 -26.85 25.86
C ASP A 976 -0.80 -25.93 26.96
N LEU A 977 0.43 -25.44 26.77
CA LEU A 977 1.12 -24.62 27.75
C LEU A 977 0.70 -23.16 27.58
N ASP A 978 -0.26 -22.74 28.40
CA ASP A 978 -0.85 -21.42 28.38
C ASP A 978 -0.21 -20.51 29.44
N PRO A 979 0.56 -19.48 29.05
CA PRO A 979 1.18 -18.56 29.99
C PRO A 979 0.13 -17.66 30.67
N GLY A 980 0.20 -17.56 31.99
CA GLY A 980 -0.54 -16.56 32.74
C GLY A 980 0.08 -15.16 32.66
N GLU A 981 -0.60 -14.18 33.24
CA GLU A 981 -0.10 -12.80 33.30
C GLU A 981 1.25 -12.75 34.04
N GLY A 982 2.24 -12.04 33.48
CA GLY A 982 3.58 -11.92 34.06
C GLY A 982 4.56 -13.06 33.70
N VAL A 983 4.13 -14.09 32.97
CA VAL A 983 5.04 -15.14 32.46
C VAL A 983 5.79 -14.62 31.24
N THR A 984 7.12 -14.63 31.30
CA THR A 984 7.99 -14.25 30.17
C THR A 984 8.20 -15.42 29.21
N TRP A 985 8.64 -15.14 27.98
CA TRP A 985 8.91 -16.19 26.98
C TRP A 985 9.97 -17.22 27.42
N PRO A 986 11.11 -16.81 28.02
CA PRO A 986 12.07 -17.76 28.58
C PRO A 986 11.47 -18.69 29.64
N MET A 987 10.58 -18.18 30.50
CA MET A 987 9.88 -19.02 31.49
C MET A 987 8.98 -20.06 30.82
N LEU A 988 8.33 -19.72 29.69
CA LEU A 988 7.52 -20.66 28.92
C LEU A 988 8.38 -21.71 28.20
N GLN A 989 9.54 -21.33 27.67
CA GLN A 989 10.50 -22.27 27.08
C GLN A 989 11.00 -23.27 28.14
N GLU A 990 11.39 -22.78 29.31
CA GLU A 990 11.80 -23.61 30.43
C GLU A 990 10.68 -24.57 30.87
N ALA A 991 9.43 -24.09 30.94
CA ALA A 991 8.28 -24.92 31.27
C ALA A 991 8.01 -26.04 30.24
N ALA A 992 8.23 -25.77 28.95
CA ALA A 992 8.17 -26.80 27.92
C ALA A 992 9.29 -27.83 28.08
N GLU A 993 10.52 -27.41 28.40
CA GLU A 993 11.63 -28.33 28.71
C GLU A 993 11.29 -29.22 29.92
N LEU A 994 10.77 -28.64 31.01
CA LEU A 994 10.34 -29.39 32.20
C LEU A 994 9.19 -30.37 31.90
N THR A 995 8.25 -29.98 31.04
CA THR A 995 7.16 -30.87 30.59
C THR A 995 7.71 -32.04 29.77
N ARG A 996 8.70 -31.81 28.90
CA ARG A 996 9.40 -32.87 28.15
C ARG A 996 10.11 -33.85 29.08
N VAL A 997 10.82 -33.34 30.08
CA VAL A 997 11.52 -34.17 31.08
C VAL A 997 10.51 -35.04 31.82
N MET A 998 9.41 -34.46 32.32
CA MET A 998 8.35 -35.22 32.99
C MET A 998 7.79 -36.35 32.10
N LEU A 999 7.51 -36.07 30.83
CA LEU A 999 7.03 -37.10 29.90
C LEU A 999 8.08 -38.18 29.62
N THR A 1000 9.35 -37.80 29.54
CA THR A 1000 10.47 -38.73 29.34
C THR A 1000 10.61 -39.70 30.52
N GLU A 1001 10.49 -39.21 31.75
CA GLU A 1001 10.49 -40.04 32.97
C GLU A 1001 9.29 -41.01 33.01
N LEU A 1002 8.17 -40.64 32.40
CA LEU A 1002 7.01 -41.52 32.22
C LEU A 1002 7.16 -42.50 31.04
N GLY A 1003 8.31 -42.50 30.35
CA GLY A 1003 8.61 -43.34 29.19
C GLY A 1003 7.88 -42.90 27.91
N LEU A 1004 7.47 -41.63 27.82
CA LEU A 1004 6.73 -41.08 26.69
C LEU A 1004 7.57 -40.09 25.90
N GLU A 1005 7.72 -40.37 24.62
CA GLU A 1005 8.31 -39.42 23.68
C GLU A 1005 7.28 -38.37 23.27
N SER A 1006 7.72 -37.14 23.09
CA SER A 1006 6.84 -36.00 22.80
C SER A 1006 7.40 -35.12 21.69
N TRP A 1007 6.51 -34.40 21.01
CA TRP A 1007 6.81 -33.50 19.91
C TRP A 1007 6.30 -32.10 20.22
N LEU A 1008 7.00 -31.09 19.73
CA LEU A 1008 6.73 -29.69 20.04
C LEU A 1008 6.19 -28.96 18.81
N LYS A 1009 5.20 -28.10 19.03
CA LYS A 1009 4.81 -27.08 18.05
C LYS A 1009 4.47 -25.77 18.74
N THR A 1010 4.68 -24.65 18.05
CA THR A 1010 4.14 -23.37 18.50
C THR A 1010 2.61 -23.41 18.45
N SER A 1011 1.93 -22.63 19.30
CA SER A 1011 0.47 -22.54 19.23
C SER A 1011 -0.03 -21.67 18.06
N GLY A 1012 0.84 -20.82 17.50
CA GLY A 1012 0.47 -19.69 16.64
C GLY A 1012 -0.13 -18.50 17.42
N GLY A 1013 -0.20 -18.61 18.75
CA GLY A 1013 -0.72 -17.60 19.67
C GLY A 1013 0.33 -17.25 20.73
N LYS A 1014 -0.02 -17.42 22.01
CA LYS A 1014 0.87 -17.07 23.14
C LYS A 1014 1.63 -18.27 23.71
N GLY A 1015 1.12 -19.49 23.53
CA GLY A 1015 1.62 -20.71 24.16
C GLY A 1015 2.39 -21.65 23.22
N LEU A 1016 2.70 -22.84 23.75
CA LEU A 1016 3.31 -23.97 23.06
C LEU A 1016 2.41 -25.21 23.22
N HIS A 1017 2.38 -26.10 22.24
CA HIS A 1017 1.72 -27.40 22.39
C HIS A 1017 2.77 -28.52 22.43
N VAL A 1018 2.70 -29.35 23.46
CA VAL A 1018 3.45 -30.60 23.55
C VAL A 1018 2.52 -31.75 23.20
N VAL A 1019 2.89 -32.56 22.21
CA VAL A 1019 2.04 -33.59 21.62
C VAL A 1019 2.68 -34.95 21.79
N VAL A 1020 1.91 -35.91 22.29
CA VAL A 1020 2.35 -37.28 22.57
C VAL A 1020 1.52 -38.23 21.70
N PRO A 1021 2.06 -38.85 20.64
CA PRO A 1021 1.36 -39.91 19.92
C PRO A 1021 1.15 -41.10 20.85
N ILE A 1022 -0.02 -41.72 20.82
CA ILE A 1022 -0.34 -42.89 21.63
C ILE A 1022 -1.04 -43.94 20.77
N THR A 1023 -0.95 -45.20 21.19
CA THR A 1023 -1.70 -46.27 20.51
C THR A 1023 -3.18 -46.15 20.87
N PRO A 1024 -4.11 -46.09 19.90
CA PRO A 1024 -5.55 -45.91 20.17
C PRO A 1024 -6.16 -47.18 20.76
N LYS A 1025 -5.95 -47.39 22.06
CA LYS A 1025 -6.42 -48.55 22.85
C LYS A 1025 -7.21 -48.16 24.10
N LEU A 1026 -7.17 -46.88 24.47
CA LEU A 1026 -7.81 -46.33 25.66
C LEU A 1026 -8.87 -45.33 25.24
N HIS A 1027 -9.90 -45.18 26.05
CA HIS A 1027 -10.94 -44.18 25.80
C HIS A 1027 -10.51 -42.78 26.24
N TYR A 1028 -11.22 -41.76 25.75
CA TYR A 1028 -10.96 -40.36 26.09
C TYR A 1028 -10.86 -40.10 27.60
N ASP A 1029 -11.71 -40.71 28.41
CA ASP A 1029 -11.71 -40.48 29.87
C ASP A 1029 -10.41 -40.97 30.52
N GLU A 1030 -9.89 -42.12 30.11
CA GLU A 1030 -8.61 -42.66 30.61
C GLU A 1030 -7.43 -41.75 30.21
N VAL A 1031 -7.42 -41.29 28.95
CA VAL A 1031 -6.36 -40.42 28.43
C VAL A 1031 -6.41 -39.03 29.07
N LYS A 1032 -7.62 -38.49 29.26
CA LYS A 1032 -7.85 -37.23 29.97
C LYS A 1032 -7.43 -37.33 31.43
N ALA A 1033 -7.83 -38.38 32.14
CA ALA A 1033 -7.47 -38.60 33.54
C ALA A 1033 -5.94 -38.70 33.70
N PHE A 1034 -5.26 -39.42 32.82
CA PHE A 1034 -3.80 -39.47 32.81
C PHE A 1034 -3.18 -38.08 32.59
N SER A 1035 -3.64 -37.33 31.58
CA SER A 1035 -3.14 -35.98 31.31
C SER A 1035 -3.35 -35.03 32.50
N GLN A 1036 -4.49 -35.14 33.19
CA GLN A 1036 -4.79 -34.39 34.40
C GLN A 1036 -3.84 -34.76 35.54
N ALA A 1037 -3.56 -36.04 35.76
CA ALA A 1037 -2.63 -36.51 36.78
C ALA A 1037 -1.21 -35.98 36.55
N VAL A 1038 -0.75 -35.95 35.29
CA VAL A 1038 0.55 -35.33 34.91
C VAL A 1038 0.58 -33.86 35.32
N VAL A 1039 -0.45 -33.09 34.96
CA VAL A 1039 -0.51 -31.65 35.26
C VAL A 1039 -0.59 -31.40 36.77
N GLN A 1040 -1.39 -32.18 37.50
CA GLN A 1040 -1.48 -32.11 38.96
C GLN A 1040 -0.14 -32.43 39.63
N HIS A 1041 0.57 -33.45 39.14
CA HIS A 1041 1.90 -33.80 39.64
C HIS A 1041 2.88 -32.65 39.40
N MET A 1042 2.94 -32.09 38.19
CA MET A 1042 3.82 -30.96 37.88
C MET A 1042 3.50 -29.72 38.74
N ALA A 1043 2.23 -29.41 38.94
CA ALA A 1043 1.80 -28.30 39.81
C ALA A 1043 2.12 -28.55 41.29
N LYS A 1044 2.12 -29.80 41.75
CA LYS A 1044 2.50 -30.18 43.11
C LYS A 1044 4.02 -30.11 43.32
N VAL A 1045 4.80 -30.58 42.35
CA VAL A 1045 6.28 -30.68 42.46
C VAL A 1045 6.95 -29.33 42.20
N ILE A 1046 6.44 -28.54 41.25
CA ILE A 1046 7.01 -27.23 40.90
C ILE A 1046 5.92 -26.14 40.97
N PRO A 1047 5.35 -25.89 42.17
CA PRO A 1047 4.22 -24.97 42.36
C PRO A 1047 4.58 -23.51 42.08
N SER A 1048 5.88 -23.18 42.02
CA SER A 1048 6.37 -21.85 41.63
C SER A 1048 6.18 -21.57 40.13
N LYS A 1049 6.08 -22.61 39.29
CA LYS A 1049 5.95 -22.47 37.82
C LYS A 1049 4.60 -22.94 37.29
N PHE A 1050 4.01 -23.98 37.87
CA PHE A 1050 2.78 -24.60 37.34
C PHE A 1050 1.59 -24.45 38.28
N VAL A 1051 0.41 -24.46 37.68
CA VAL A 1051 -0.88 -24.53 38.39
C VAL A 1051 -1.80 -25.53 37.69
N ALA A 1052 -2.57 -26.29 38.45
CA ALA A 1052 -3.52 -27.26 37.94
C ALA A 1052 -4.98 -26.75 37.92
N VAL A 1053 -5.24 -25.59 38.51
CA VAL A 1053 -6.58 -24.99 38.60
C VAL A 1053 -6.77 -23.96 37.49
N MET A 1054 -7.89 -24.06 36.79
CA MET A 1054 -8.29 -23.10 35.77
C MET A 1054 -8.55 -21.69 36.35
N GLY A 1055 -8.43 -20.68 35.49
CA GLY A 1055 -8.81 -19.30 35.79
C GLY A 1055 -7.62 -18.35 35.86
N GLY A 1056 -7.76 -17.17 35.24
CA GLY A 1056 -6.67 -16.19 35.12
C GLY A 1056 -6.03 -15.79 36.46
N LYS A 1057 -6.85 -15.64 37.51
CA LYS A 1057 -6.39 -15.30 38.87
C LYS A 1057 -5.46 -16.35 39.48
N ASN A 1058 -5.62 -17.62 39.11
CA ASN A 1058 -4.85 -18.73 39.68
C ASN A 1058 -3.48 -18.91 39.02
N ARG A 1059 -3.22 -18.20 37.91
CA ARG A 1059 -2.00 -18.37 37.10
C ARG A 1059 -1.15 -17.11 36.94
N VAL A 1060 -1.32 -16.09 37.78
CA VAL A 1060 -0.41 -14.92 37.75
C VAL A 1060 1.02 -15.39 38.07
N GLY A 1061 1.95 -15.10 37.16
CA GLY A 1061 3.35 -15.54 37.21
C GLY A 1061 3.58 -17.03 36.94
N LYS A 1062 2.52 -17.80 36.62
CA LYS A 1062 2.57 -19.26 36.47
C LYS A 1062 1.97 -19.71 35.14
N ILE A 1063 2.26 -20.94 34.75
CA ILE A 1063 1.79 -21.57 33.51
C ILE A 1063 0.72 -22.60 33.87
N PHE A 1064 -0.41 -22.50 33.19
CA PHE A 1064 -1.43 -23.54 33.23
C PHE A 1064 -1.17 -24.49 32.05
N ILE A 1065 -0.94 -25.77 32.35
CA ILE A 1065 -0.88 -26.80 31.32
C ILE A 1065 -2.32 -27.27 31.09
N ASP A 1066 -2.96 -26.77 30.04
CA ASP A 1066 -4.33 -27.13 29.70
C ASP A 1066 -4.39 -28.57 29.14
N TYR A 1067 -4.89 -29.46 29.99
CA TYR A 1067 -5.13 -30.86 29.69
C TYR A 1067 -6.56 -31.12 29.19
N LEU A 1068 -7.46 -30.12 29.22
CA LEU A 1068 -8.86 -30.29 28.86
C LEU A 1068 -9.06 -30.57 27.37
N ARG A 1069 -8.05 -30.26 26.56
CA ARG A 1069 -7.99 -30.62 25.14
C ARG A 1069 -8.05 -32.12 24.87
N ASN A 1070 -7.84 -32.95 25.89
CA ASN A 1070 -7.86 -34.42 25.81
C ASN A 1070 -9.24 -35.03 26.12
N GLY A 1071 -10.30 -34.25 26.22
CA GLY A 1071 -11.67 -34.76 26.35
C GLY A 1071 -12.30 -35.14 25.02
N HIS A 1072 -13.37 -35.94 25.07
CA HIS A 1072 -14.18 -36.27 23.88
C HIS A 1072 -14.75 -34.99 23.25
N GLY A 1073 -14.73 -34.90 21.92
CA GLY A 1073 -15.20 -33.74 21.17
C GLY A 1073 -14.38 -32.45 21.30
N GLN A 1074 -13.27 -32.48 22.04
CA GLN A 1074 -12.34 -31.36 22.19
C GLN A 1074 -11.35 -31.33 21.02
N THR A 1075 -10.91 -30.13 20.68
CA THR A 1075 -10.07 -29.91 19.50
C THR A 1075 -8.89 -28.99 19.82
N THR A 1076 -7.83 -29.14 19.03
CA THR A 1076 -6.64 -28.29 19.08
C THR A 1076 -6.29 -27.82 17.68
N ALA A 1077 -5.80 -26.59 17.56
CA ALA A 1077 -5.30 -26.03 16.30
C ALA A 1077 -4.32 -27.02 15.66
N CYS A 1078 -4.61 -27.39 14.41
CA CYS A 1078 -3.82 -28.33 13.63
C CYS A 1078 -2.40 -27.77 13.41
N ALA A 1079 -1.43 -28.66 13.26
CA ALA A 1079 -0.11 -28.25 12.77
C ALA A 1079 -0.27 -27.51 11.43
N PHE A 1080 0.52 -26.46 11.24
CA PHE A 1080 0.48 -25.53 10.11
C PHE A 1080 -0.79 -24.69 9.96
N SER A 1081 -1.80 -24.84 10.85
CA SER A 1081 -2.97 -23.96 10.84
C SER A 1081 -2.57 -22.52 11.18
N ALA A 1082 -3.07 -21.57 10.40
CA ALA A 1082 -3.08 -20.16 10.75
C ALA A 1082 -3.99 -19.91 11.96
N ARG A 1083 -3.77 -18.79 12.65
CA ARG A 1083 -4.55 -18.33 13.80
C ARG A 1083 -5.27 -17.03 13.48
N SER A 1084 -6.53 -16.90 13.89
CA SER A 1084 -7.37 -15.70 13.74
C SER A 1084 -7.02 -14.67 14.82
N ARG A 1085 -5.78 -14.20 14.81
CA ARG A 1085 -5.20 -13.18 15.70
C ARG A 1085 -4.32 -12.23 14.87
N PRO A 1086 -4.11 -10.97 15.31
CA PRO A 1086 -3.24 -10.03 14.61
C PRO A 1086 -1.89 -10.66 14.25
N GLY A 1087 -1.46 -10.48 13.00
CA GLY A 1087 -0.29 -11.13 12.43
C GLY A 1087 -0.54 -12.51 11.82
N MET A 1088 -1.70 -13.12 12.06
CA MET A 1088 -2.07 -14.46 11.58
C MET A 1088 -0.96 -15.51 11.83
N GLY A 1089 -0.57 -15.65 13.10
CA GLY A 1089 0.44 -16.60 13.55
C GLY A 1089 0.11 -18.05 13.14
N VAL A 1090 1.14 -18.89 13.00
CA VAL A 1090 1.02 -20.28 12.54
C VAL A 1090 1.37 -21.24 13.66
N SER A 1091 0.58 -22.31 13.84
CA SER A 1091 0.93 -23.42 14.73
C SER A 1091 1.98 -24.32 14.09
N MET A 1092 3.26 -23.94 14.19
CA MET A 1092 4.36 -24.54 13.45
C MET A 1092 5.00 -25.70 14.23
N PRO A 1093 5.07 -26.92 13.66
CA PRO A 1093 5.93 -28.00 14.17
C PRO A 1093 7.40 -27.59 14.22
N VAL A 1094 8.08 -27.93 15.31
CA VAL A 1094 9.50 -27.61 15.51
C VAL A 1094 10.23 -28.79 16.13
N ALA A 1095 11.54 -28.87 15.87
CA ALA A 1095 12.41 -29.77 16.62
C ALA A 1095 12.63 -29.21 18.03
N TRP A 1096 12.87 -30.09 19.01
CA TRP A 1096 13.07 -29.65 20.40
C TRP A 1096 14.31 -28.76 20.55
N GLU A 1097 15.34 -28.99 19.74
CA GLU A 1097 16.60 -28.25 19.72
C GLU A 1097 16.37 -26.78 19.33
N GLN A 1098 15.29 -26.50 18.58
CA GLN A 1098 14.92 -25.15 18.16
C GLN A 1098 14.16 -24.39 19.25
N LEU A 1099 13.73 -25.04 20.35
CA LEU A 1099 12.91 -24.41 21.39
C LEU A 1099 13.56 -23.12 21.91
N ARG A 1100 14.87 -23.10 22.12
CA ARG A 1100 15.62 -21.94 22.63
C ARG A 1100 15.74 -20.79 21.63
N GLU A 1101 15.61 -21.07 20.34
CA GLU A 1101 15.69 -20.07 19.27
C GLU A 1101 14.34 -19.38 19.01
N LEU A 1102 13.23 -19.96 19.50
CA LEU A 1102 11.91 -19.37 19.38
C LEU A 1102 11.82 -18.04 20.15
N LYS A 1103 11.11 -17.08 19.56
CA LYS A 1103 10.89 -15.73 20.12
C LYS A 1103 9.47 -15.49 20.63
N GLY A 1104 8.56 -16.44 20.40
CA GLY A 1104 7.14 -16.29 20.74
C GLY A 1104 6.28 -17.45 20.23
N GLY A 1105 5.06 -17.57 20.73
CA GLY A 1105 4.11 -18.61 20.34
C GLY A 1105 3.56 -18.41 18.91
N ALA A 1106 3.72 -17.21 18.36
CA ALA A 1106 3.42 -16.84 16.98
C ALA A 1106 4.71 -16.44 16.23
N HIS A 1107 5.81 -17.16 16.48
CA HIS A 1107 7.11 -16.86 15.86
C HIS A 1107 7.06 -16.80 14.33
N TRP A 1108 6.22 -17.64 13.72
CA TRP A 1108 5.92 -17.61 12.30
C TRP A 1108 4.48 -17.17 12.06
N THR A 1109 4.28 -16.45 10.95
CA THR A 1109 2.98 -16.04 10.43
C THR A 1109 2.73 -16.66 9.06
N ILE A 1110 1.52 -16.54 8.50
CA ILE A 1110 1.26 -17.01 7.13
C ILE A 1110 2.19 -16.38 6.08
N ALA A 1111 2.71 -15.17 6.36
CA ALA A 1111 3.64 -14.47 5.47
C ALA A 1111 5.08 -15.04 5.53
N THR A 1112 5.53 -15.53 6.69
CA THR A 1112 6.92 -15.98 6.89
C THR A 1112 7.08 -17.49 6.91
N ALA A 1113 6.00 -18.22 7.21
CA ALA A 1113 6.02 -19.66 7.42
C ALA A 1113 6.47 -20.42 6.17
N ARG A 1114 5.98 -20.05 4.99
CA ARG A 1114 6.36 -20.74 3.76
C ARG A 1114 7.82 -20.53 3.39
N GLU A 1115 8.34 -19.33 3.62
CA GLU A 1115 9.76 -19.03 3.42
C GLU A 1115 10.63 -19.86 4.36
N TYR A 1116 10.28 -19.95 5.64
CA TYR A 1116 10.99 -20.80 6.59
C TYR A 1116 11.01 -22.28 6.13
N LEU A 1117 9.86 -22.81 5.69
CA LEU A 1117 9.73 -24.19 5.23
C LEU A 1117 10.56 -24.48 3.96
N SER A 1118 10.84 -23.47 3.12
CA SER A 1118 11.69 -23.66 1.92
C SER A 1118 13.15 -24.02 2.22
N PHE A 1119 13.62 -23.82 3.46
CA PHE A 1119 14.96 -24.22 3.91
C PHE A 1119 14.96 -25.54 4.68
N GLN A 1120 13.80 -26.12 4.97
CA GLN A 1120 13.71 -27.36 5.72
C GLN A 1120 13.82 -28.55 4.77
N LYS A 1121 14.82 -29.41 5.00
CA LYS A 1121 14.98 -30.66 4.24
C LYS A 1121 14.17 -31.82 4.81
N ASP A 1122 13.91 -31.78 6.12
CA ASP A 1122 13.21 -32.83 6.88
C ASP A 1122 12.02 -32.25 7.66
N ASP A 1123 10.96 -33.04 7.83
CA ASP A 1123 9.90 -32.76 8.80
C ASP A 1123 10.41 -33.00 10.23
N PRO A 1124 10.39 -32.01 11.14
CA PRO A 1124 10.77 -32.21 12.53
C PRO A 1124 9.90 -33.26 13.24
N TRP A 1125 8.73 -33.58 12.67
CA TRP A 1125 7.82 -34.60 13.17
C TRP A 1125 7.86 -35.91 12.34
N LYS A 1126 8.87 -36.15 11.49
CA LYS A 1126 8.95 -37.37 10.65
C LYS A 1126 8.77 -38.68 11.43
N ASP A 1127 9.28 -38.75 12.66
CA ASP A 1127 9.18 -39.95 13.52
C ASP A 1127 7.90 -40.03 14.35
N TYR A 1128 7.15 -38.92 14.47
CA TYR A 1128 5.83 -38.89 15.13
C TYR A 1128 4.88 -39.94 14.56
N TRP A 1129 4.86 -40.07 13.22
CA TRP A 1129 3.98 -40.98 12.50
C TRP A 1129 4.27 -42.46 12.75
N LYS A 1130 5.54 -42.78 13.08
CA LYS A 1130 6.02 -44.14 13.31
C LYS A 1130 5.91 -44.54 14.78
N LYS A 1131 5.93 -43.58 15.71
CA LYS A 1131 5.89 -43.87 17.15
C LYS A 1131 4.59 -44.56 17.55
N ARG A 1132 4.72 -45.65 18.29
CA ARG A 1132 3.62 -46.35 18.97
C ARG A 1132 4.02 -46.53 20.43
N GLN A 1133 3.30 -45.87 21.33
CA GLN A 1133 3.57 -45.92 22.77
C GLN A 1133 2.25 -45.99 23.54
N SER A 1134 2.29 -46.50 24.77
CA SER A 1134 1.13 -46.66 25.65
C SER A 1134 1.34 -45.87 26.92
N ILE A 1135 0.30 -45.17 27.38
CA ILE A 1135 0.34 -44.42 28.65
C ILE A 1135 0.11 -45.33 29.88
N ARG A 1136 -0.16 -46.63 29.71
CA ARG A 1136 -0.45 -47.54 30.83
C ARG A 1136 0.69 -47.60 31.85
N GLN A 1137 1.95 -47.56 31.39
CA GLN A 1137 3.10 -47.53 32.31
C GLN A 1137 3.16 -46.19 33.06
N GLY A 1138 2.96 -45.07 32.36
CA GLY A 1138 2.88 -43.76 33.00
C GLY A 1138 1.75 -43.66 34.03
N ILE A 1139 0.59 -44.26 33.77
CA ILE A 1139 -0.52 -44.34 34.75
C ILE A 1139 -0.05 -45.06 36.03
N LYS A 1140 0.67 -46.18 35.89
CA LYS A 1140 1.20 -46.93 37.05
C LYS A 1140 2.27 -46.17 37.83
N LEU A 1141 3.06 -45.32 37.17
CA LEU A 1141 4.11 -44.54 37.81
C LEU A 1141 3.56 -43.30 38.55
N LEU A 1142 2.39 -42.80 38.14
CA LEU A 1142 1.73 -41.63 38.74
C LEU A 1142 0.71 -41.99 39.84
N ALA A 1143 0.21 -43.23 39.83
CA ALA A 1143 -0.62 -43.81 40.88
C ALA A 1143 0.26 -44.18 42.09
#